data_AF-A0A8S2Q6N9-F1
#
_entry.id   AF-A0A8S2Q6N9-F1
#
_cell.length_a   1.000
_cell.length_b   1.000
_cell.length_c   1.000
_cell.angle_alpha   90.00
_cell.angle_beta   90.00
_cell.angle_gamma   90.00
#
_symmetry.space_group_name_H-M   'P 1'
#
loop_
_entity.id
_entity.type
_entity.pdbx_description
1 polymer ?
#
loop_
_entity_poly.entity_id
_entity_poly.type
_entity_poly.pdbx_seq_one_letter_code
_entity_poly.pdbx_strand_id
1 'polypeptide(L)'
;MVILSIEFELRLRYFPISIDAFSQDKAIFDFFYEQLRIDYMRLKSEHVSITVAIELGSLEIRKLFKDLNSTALDKKVNMDYLEEELGLRTFFPQSLIDSHKTRILRKHIKACLKKYEGLPEEECAKRFCFLLKDVWNWEQETYTCNLGVEWSVPISLVLGPSDGISYRTQNSTELTKMTTFENVLSISTTKVNSDDRGILKLMIAGSSETLTLKFPSFSEANDIAILIDGYCMFINKSTHSIWRSIVDEQSSISTKGSAASHCSSSYGSNFMHNHHRTNDDDNDDDDDSNGDYADLLSSDYYIDRKQIQMIDLLGNGQFGEVYRGILKTNQKLEVNIAIKTCKMQDATTTETFLDEAYVMQQFDHPHIIKLIGVCIEQPVLLIMELSRLGELRSYLVANRSDFDLITLVIYCEQLASALAYLESKKFVHRDIAARNVLVSNHECVKLADFGLSRRLTLENSYYKASKGKLPIRWMAPESINFRRFTHLSDVWMFAVCMWEILTMGKKPFQSIPNADVIDQIENGIRLPLPSVYCPKSLYDLMNDCWSYEPTSRPNFIRIEERLKSILKDERMNIRLKVENIPLTSSLSSSSSSSSLSSEIATLAKLLPTDNSVPPKPVLPSKNGLVGSRLQLNNNRLMTEKSQSSHHPQNCIDTEQKFSSKSSTYSIDDKEFQDKNTKLLKSNDGKAISSSLLMNLLHSQAKNILSAVLVLTRQNEIDYNNETNLRYSRPLSPINDKQQMQLVKNIAVVVRDLLQTIDRAPIFIKEMSEQNYNHFSNLVVSLIEAVRQRNYDKMGEHAVDIARTAKVLLDDILKLA
;
A
#
# COMPACT_ATOMS: atom_id res chain seq x y z
N MET A 1 -1.34 -10.83 -31.17
CA MET A 1 -0.03 -11.29 -30.69
C MET A 1 -0.10 -11.35 -29.18
N VAL A 2 0.07 -12.53 -28.59
CA VAL A 2 0.27 -12.69 -27.15
C VAL A 2 1.56 -11.94 -26.82
N ILE A 3 1.47 -10.85 -26.06
CA ILE A 3 2.63 -10.29 -25.38
C ILE A 3 3.10 -11.42 -24.47
N LEU A 4 4.20 -12.09 -24.82
CA LEU A 4 4.91 -12.94 -23.88
C LEU A 4 5.42 -12.02 -22.77
N SER A 5 4.63 -11.90 -21.71
CA SER A 5 5.07 -11.42 -20.41
C SER A 5 6.03 -12.48 -19.88
N ILE A 6 7.31 -12.11 -19.73
CA ILE A 6 8.25 -12.96 -19.01
C ILE A 6 8.02 -12.66 -17.52
N GLU A 7 7.48 -13.64 -16.81
CA GLU A 7 7.27 -13.61 -15.37
C GLU A 7 8.34 -14.49 -14.72
N PHE A 8 9.05 -13.95 -13.72
CA PHE A 8 9.97 -14.73 -12.90
C PHE A 8 9.28 -15.03 -11.57
N GLU A 9 9.15 -16.31 -11.23
CA GLU A 9 8.55 -16.77 -9.98
C GLU A 9 9.56 -17.62 -9.22
N LEU A 10 9.93 -17.19 -8.00
CA LEU A 10 10.72 -18.03 -7.09
C LEU A 10 9.80 -19.08 -6.48
N ARG A 11 10.23 -20.35 -6.52
CA ARG A 11 9.42 -21.47 -6.03
C ARG A 11 10.28 -22.50 -5.30
N LEU A 12 9.70 -23.10 -4.27
CA LEU A 12 10.22 -24.30 -3.66
C LEU A 12 9.83 -25.50 -4.51
N ARG A 13 10.84 -26.16 -5.09
CA ARG A 13 10.68 -27.34 -5.94
C ARG A 13 11.20 -28.62 -5.28
N TYR A 14 12.08 -28.49 -4.28
CA TYR A 14 12.72 -29.60 -3.59
C TYR A 14 12.21 -29.67 -2.16
N PHE A 15 11.58 -30.79 -1.81
CA PHE A 15 10.93 -30.98 -0.52
C PHE A 15 11.64 -32.07 0.31
N PRO A 16 11.72 -31.92 1.64
CA PRO A 16 12.06 -33.04 2.51
C PRO A 16 10.94 -34.09 2.55
N ILE A 17 11.24 -35.27 3.07
CA ILE A 17 10.32 -36.42 3.09
C ILE A 17 9.09 -36.17 3.98
N SER A 18 9.16 -35.25 4.95
CA SER A 18 8.06 -34.97 5.88
C SER A 18 7.82 -33.47 6.07
N ILE A 19 6.54 -33.10 6.09
CA ILE A 19 6.05 -31.75 6.46
C ILE A 19 6.50 -31.37 7.87
N ASP A 20 6.60 -32.32 8.80
CA ASP A 20 7.01 -32.03 10.17
C ASP A 20 8.48 -31.58 10.23
N ALA A 21 9.35 -32.24 9.45
CA ALA A 21 10.75 -31.83 9.31
C ALA A 21 10.86 -30.45 8.66
N PHE A 22 9.95 -30.16 7.73
CA PHE A 22 9.89 -28.91 7.00
C PHE A 22 9.39 -27.74 7.86
N SER A 23 8.46 -27.98 8.79
CA SER A 23 7.92 -26.97 9.71
C SER A 23 8.89 -26.46 10.77
N GLN A 24 10.08 -27.08 10.90
CA GLN A 24 11.11 -26.61 11.83
C GLN A 24 11.70 -25.26 11.43
N ASP A 25 11.74 -24.97 10.13
CA ASP A 25 12.06 -23.63 9.61
C ASP A 25 10.76 -22.90 9.25
N LYS A 26 10.33 -22.02 10.17
CA LYS A 26 9.08 -21.29 10.03
C LYS A 26 9.03 -20.41 8.78
N ALA A 27 10.14 -19.79 8.37
CA ALA A 27 10.15 -18.88 7.24
C ALA A 27 9.96 -19.65 5.93
N ILE A 28 10.69 -20.75 5.78
CA ILE A 28 10.59 -21.63 4.62
C ILE A 28 9.20 -22.31 4.57
N PHE A 29 8.66 -22.73 5.72
CA PHE A 29 7.33 -23.31 5.80
C PHE A 29 6.23 -22.30 5.42
N ASP A 30 6.30 -21.07 5.93
CA ASP A 30 5.36 -20.00 5.58
C ASP A 30 5.41 -19.70 4.06
N PHE A 31 6.60 -19.66 3.45
CA PHE A 31 6.76 -19.47 2.00
C PHE A 31 6.12 -20.61 1.18
N PHE A 32 6.42 -21.85 1.55
CA PHE A 32 5.85 -23.02 0.89
C PHE A 32 4.34 -23.11 1.05
N TYR A 33 3.81 -22.80 2.24
CA TYR A 33 2.37 -22.76 2.47
C TYR A 33 1.68 -21.79 1.50
N GLU A 34 2.23 -20.58 1.33
CA GLU A 34 1.65 -19.61 0.39
C GLU A 34 1.73 -20.11 -1.05
N GLN A 35 2.86 -20.68 -1.47
CA GLN A 35 2.99 -21.32 -2.80
C GLN A 35 1.90 -22.39 -3.00
N LEU A 36 1.76 -23.30 -2.05
CA LEU A 36 0.80 -24.40 -2.12
C LEU A 36 -0.65 -23.89 -2.14
N ARG A 37 -0.96 -22.85 -1.36
CA ARG A 37 -2.30 -22.22 -1.35
C ARG A 37 -2.62 -21.59 -2.71
N ILE A 38 -1.66 -20.86 -3.29
CA ILE A 38 -1.80 -20.21 -4.60
C ILE A 38 -2.02 -21.28 -5.68
N ASP A 39 -1.21 -22.35 -5.68
CA ASP A 39 -1.34 -23.44 -6.65
C ASP A 39 -2.67 -24.17 -6.49
N TYR A 40 -3.09 -24.45 -5.26
CA TYR A 40 -4.40 -25.04 -4.99
C TYR A 40 -5.50 -24.18 -5.62
N MET A 41 -5.52 -22.88 -5.32
CA MET A 41 -6.53 -21.96 -5.84
C MET A 41 -6.51 -21.90 -7.37
N ARG A 42 -5.33 -21.92 -8.00
CA ARG A 42 -5.14 -21.81 -9.45
C ARG A 42 -5.45 -23.11 -10.21
N LEU A 43 -5.05 -24.27 -9.68
CA LEU A 43 -4.97 -25.52 -10.44
C LEU A 43 -5.94 -26.62 -9.97
N LYS A 44 -6.41 -26.58 -8.72
CA LYS A 44 -7.13 -27.72 -8.10
C LYS A 44 -8.44 -27.35 -7.41
N SER A 45 -8.64 -26.10 -7.04
CA SER A 45 -9.79 -25.65 -6.24
C SER A 45 -11.15 -25.98 -6.87
N GLU A 46 -11.25 -25.95 -8.20
CA GLU A 46 -12.47 -26.28 -8.96
C GLU A 46 -12.77 -27.79 -9.05
N HIS A 47 -11.84 -28.65 -8.61
CA HIS A 47 -11.94 -30.11 -8.72
C HIS A 47 -12.07 -30.83 -7.38
N VAL A 48 -11.95 -30.10 -6.26
CA VAL A 48 -12.14 -30.68 -4.93
C VAL A 48 -13.61 -30.69 -4.54
N SER A 49 -13.98 -31.57 -3.61
CA SER A 49 -15.34 -31.57 -3.06
C SER A 49 -15.64 -30.25 -2.35
N ILE A 50 -16.91 -29.82 -2.39
CA ILE A 50 -17.41 -28.63 -1.70
C ILE A 50 -17.00 -28.62 -0.23
N THR A 51 -17.11 -29.76 0.46
CA THR A 51 -16.73 -29.89 1.87
C THR A 51 -15.26 -29.57 2.08
N VAL A 52 -14.38 -30.12 1.25
CA VAL A 52 -12.93 -29.88 1.33
C VAL A 52 -12.60 -28.42 1.02
N ALA A 53 -13.22 -27.82 0.00
CA ALA A 53 -13.04 -26.41 -0.33
C ALA A 53 -13.45 -25.49 0.83
N ILE A 54 -14.57 -25.78 1.49
CA ILE A 54 -15.03 -25.02 2.67
C ILE A 54 -14.03 -25.17 3.83
N GLU A 55 -13.52 -26.38 4.07
CA GLU A 55 -12.54 -26.61 5.14
C GLU A 55 -11.21 -25.89 4.87
N LEU A 56 -10.66 -25.99 3.66
CA LEU A 56 -9.42 -25.32 3.26
C LEU A 56 -9.55 -23.80 3.33
N GLY A 57 -10.62 -23.22 2.78
CA GLY A 57 -10.84 -21.77 2.84
C GLY A 57 -11.09 -21.27 4.28
N SER A 58 -11.73 -22.09 5.13
CA SER A 58 -11.93 -21.74 6.54
C SER A 58 -10.62 -21.79 7.34
N LEU A 59 -9.71 -22.71 7.05
CA LEU A 59 -8.37 -22.74 7.65
C LEU A 59 -7.56 -21.49 7.28
N GLU A 60 -7.65 -21.03 6.02
CA GLU A 60 -6.96 -19.80 5.59
C GLU A 60 -7.55 -18.55 6.26
N ILE A 61 -8.88 -18.43 6.34
CA ILE A 61 -9.54 -17.35 7.08
C ILE A 61 -9.09 -17.37 8.56
N ARG A 62 -9.06 -18.55 9.19
CA ARG A 62 -8.63 -18.70 10.60
C ARG A 62 -7.15 -18.35 10.80
N LYS A 63 -6.27 -18.67 9.85
CA LYS A 63 -4.86 -18.30 9.86
C LYS A 63 -4.69 -16.78 9.76
N LEU A 64 -5.41 -16.15 8.84
CA LEU A 64 -5.31 -14.70 8.60
C LEU A 64 -5.93 -13.85 9.71
N PHE A 65 -7.07 -14.29 10.26
CA PHE A 65 -7.84 -13.57 11.27
C PHE A 65 -7.82 -14.30 12.60
N LYS A 66 -6.62 -14.41 13.18
CA LYS A 66 -6.41 -15.29 14.34
C LYS A 66 -7.12 -14.89 15.62
N ASP A 67 -7.44 -13.60 15.73
CA ASP A 67 -8.10 -12.98 16.86
C ASP A 67 -9.65 -13.02 16.71
N LEU A 68 -10.15 -13.54 15.57
CA LEU A 68 -11.57 -13.71 15.29
C LEU A 68 -12.13 -14.94 16.03
N ASN A 69 -12.92 -14.71 17.07
CA ASN A 69 -13.57 -15.78 17.86
C ASN A 69 -14.99 -16.14 17.34
N SER A 70 -15.62 -17.12 17.98
CA SER A 70 -16.99 -17.56 17.64
C SER A 70 -18.06 -16.48 17.78
N THR A 71 -17.95 -15.61 18.79
CA THR A 71 -18.90 -14.51 19.03
C THR A 71 -18.76 -13.44 17.95
N ALA A 72 -17.53 -13.12 17.53
CA ALA A 72 -17.23 -12.22 16.42
C ALA A 72 -17.87 -12.73 15.13
N LEU A 73 -17.77 -14.03 14.85
CA LEU A 73 -18.30 -14.66 13.63
C LEU A 73 -19.83 -14.65 13.56
N ASP A 74 -20.50 -14.62 14.71
CA ASP A 74 -21.96 -14.53 14.74
C ASP A 74 -22.46 -13.13 14.35
N LYS A 75 -21.61 -12.11 14.46
CA LYS A 75 -21.94 -10.73 14.10
C LYS A 75 -22.02 -10.56 12.59
N LYS A 76 -23.14 -9.99 12.14
CA LYS A 76 -23.45 -9.78 10.73
C LYS A 76 -22.35 -8.99 10.01
N VAL A 77 -21.92 -7.87 10.59
CA VAL A 77 -20.89 -6.98 10.03
C VAL A 77 -19.57 -7.69 9.71
N ASN A 78 -19.13 -8.60 10.59
CA ASN A 78 -17.87 -9.32 10.41
C ASN A 78 -17.95 -10.31 9.24
N MET A 79 -19.11 -10.93 9.04
CA MET A 79 -19.34 -11.82 7.90
C MET A 79 -19.55 -11.04 6.59
N ASP A 80 -20.27 -9.92 6.65
CA ASP A 80 -20.44 -9.04 5.49
C ASP A 80 -19.06 -8.51 5.05
N TYR A 81 -18.16 -8.20 5.98
CA TYR A 81 -16.77 -7.83 5.66
C TYR A 81 -15.98 -8.94 4.93
N LEU A 82 -16.05 -10.18 5.42
CA LEU A 82 -15.41 -11.33 4.74
C LEU A 82 -15.96 -11.54 3.32
N GLU A 83 -17.24 -11.26 3.11
CA GLU A 83 -17.92 -11.53 1.85
C GLU A 83 -17.79 -10.40 0.82
N GLU A 84 -18.09 -9.17 1.23
CA GLU A 84 -18.25 -8.02 0.36
C GLU A 84 -16.94 -7.26 0.15
N GLU A 85 -16.12 -7.13 1.19
CA GLU A 85 -14.91 -6.29 1.16
C GLU A 85 -13.65 -7.11 0.82
N LEU A 86 -13.46 -8.28 1.44
CA LEU A 86 -12.35 -9.17 1.10
C LEU A 86 -12.64 -10.03 -0.14
N GLY A 87 -13.92 -10.25 -0.43
CA GLY A 87 -14.36 -11.16 -1.47
C GLY A 87 -14.14 -12.63 -1.10
N LEU A 88 -15.21 -13.42 -1.07
CA LEU A 88 -15.09 -14.87 -0.81
C LEU A 88 -14.17 -15.59 -1.80
N ARG A 89 -14.01 -15.05 -3.02
CA ARG A 89 -13.11 -15.59 -4.07
C ARG A 89 -11.64 -15.68 -3.63
N THR A 90 -11.24 -14.88 -2.65
CA THR A 90 -9.90 -14.91 -2.08
C THR A 90 -9.63 -16.22 -1.33
N PHE A 91 -10.67 -16.86 -0.79
CA PHE A 91 -10.56 -18.05 0.06
C PHE A 91 -11.21 -19.30 -0.55
N PHE A 92 -12.13 -19.12 -1.49
CA PHE A 92 -13.00 -20.17 -2.00
C PHE A 92 -13.08 -20.16 -3.53
N PRO A 93 -13.18 -21.34 -4.18
CA PRO A 93 -13.32 -21.45 -5.63
C PRO A 93 -14.63 -20.82 -6.12
N GLN A 94 -14.65 -20.42 -7.40
CA GLN A 94 -15.79 -19.69 -7.94
C GLN A 94 -17.03 -20.57 -8.07
N SER A 95 -16.84 -21.84 -8.48
CA SER A 95 -17.95 -22.80 -8.55
C SER A 95 -18.67 -22.99 -7.22
N LEU A 96 -17.96 -22.93 -6.08
CA LEU A 96 -18.57 -23.04 -4.75
C LEU A 96 -19.46 -21.84 -4.45
N ILE A 97 -18.98 -20.64 -4.77
CA ILE A 97 -19.69 -19.38 -4.51
C ILE A 97 -20.97 -19.30 -5.36
N ASP A 98 -20.88 -19.67 -6.64
CA ASP A 98 -22.02 -19.59 -7.57
C ASP A 98 -23.08 -20.68 -7.33
N SER A 99 -22.65 -21.88 -6.92
CA SER A 99 -23.56 -23.02 -6.73
C SER A 99 -24.38 -22.96 -5.43
N HIS A 100 -24.00 -22.12 -4.46
CA HIS A 100 -24.64 -22.08 -3.14
C HIS A 100 -25.33 -20.75 -2.89
N LYS A 101 -26.55 -20.81 -2.35
CA LYS A 101 -27.20 -19.62 -1.80
C LYS A 101 -26.33 -19.04 -0.68
N THR A 102 -26.04 -17.73 -0.75
CA THR A 102 -25.21 -16.99 0.22
C THR A 102 -25.47 -17.36 1.68
N ARG A 103 -26.74 -17.45 2.09
CA ARG A 103 -27.12 -17.78 3.48
C ARG A 103 -26.68 -19.18 3.91
N ILE A 104 -26.71 -20.15 3.01
CA ILE A 104 -26.30 -21.54 3.27
C ILE A 104 -24.77 -21.61 3.36
N LEU A 105 -24.07 -20.97 2.41
CA LEU A 105 -22.62 -20.92 2.39
C LEU A 105 -22.07 -20.26 3.68
N ARG A 106 -22.64 -19.11 4.10
CA ARG A 106 -22.31 -18.48 5.39
C ARG A 106 -22.46 -19.45 6.56
N LYS A 107 -23.53 -20.25 6.59
CA LYS A 107 -23.76 -21.20 7.68
C LYS A 107 -22.66 -22.26 7.75
N HIS A 108 -22.24 -22.80 6.60
CA HIS A 108 -21.17 -23.79 6.54
C HIS A 108 -19.80 -23.20 6.90
N ILE A 109 -19.46 -22.02 6.37
CA ILE A 109 -18.23 -21.31 6.72
C ILE A 109 -18.17 -21.05 8.23
N LYS A 110 -19.24 -20.52 8.82
CA LYS A 110 -19.32 -20.30 10.28
C LYS A 110 -19.13 -21.58 11.08
N ALA A 111 -19.79 -22.66 10.69
CA ALA A 111 -19.67 -23.94 11.38
C ALA A 111 -18.22 -24.47 11.32
N CYS A 112 -17.57 -24.31 10.17
CA CYS A 112 -16.18 -24.72 9.98
C CYS A 112 -15.19 -23.83 10.75
N LEU A 113 -15.38 -22.50 10.76
CA LEU A 113 -14.55 -21.59 11.54
C LEU A 113 -14.66 -21.84 13.05
N LYS A 114 -15.86 -22.17 13.55
CA LYS A 114 -16.06 -22.58 14.96
C LYS A 114 -15.33 -23.89 15.28
N LYS A 115 -15.25 -24.84 14.33
CA LYS A 115 -14.47 -26.09 14.47
C LYS A 115 -12.97 -25.82 14.67
N TYR A 116 -12.45 -24.72 14.11
CA TYR A 116 -11.03 -24.34 14.18
C TYR A 116 -10.77 -23.16 15.14
N GLU A 117 -11.71 -22.87 16.03
CA GLU A 117 -11.54 -21.83 17.05
C GLU A 117 -10.34 -22.14 17.95
N GLY A 118 -9.54 -21.11 18.26
CA GLY A 118 -8.33 -21.26 19.06
C GLY A 118 -7.15 -21.97 18.39
N LEU A 119 -7.28 -22.48 17.16
CA LEU A 119 -6.17 -23.14 16.46
C LEU A 119 -5.06 -22.14 16.08
N PRO A 120 -3.79 -22.37 16.46
CA PRO A 120 -2.67 -21.49 16.07
C PRO A 120 -2.48 -21.40 14.56
N GLU A 121 -1.88 -20.29 14.08
CA GLU A 121 -1.62 -20.05 12.65
C GLU A 121 -0.84 -21.20 12.00
N GLU A 122 0.19 -21.70 12.68
CA GLU A 122 1.05 -22.80 12.21
C GLU A 122 0.27 -24.12 12.07
N GLU A 123 -0.58 -24.43 13.05
CA GLU A 123 -1.42 -25.63 13.01
C GLU A 123 -2.52 -25.53 11.96
N CYS A 124 -3.02 -24.33 11.68
CA CYS A 124 -3.93 -24.11 10.55
C CYS A 124 -3.24 -24.45 9.21
N ALA A 125 -2.01 -23.95 9.02
CA ALA A 125 -1.22 -24.20 7.82
C ALA A 125 -0.86 -25.69 7.66
N LYS A 126 -0.40 -26.36 8.72
CA LYS A 126 -0.12 -27.81 8.69
C LYS A 126 -1.38 -28.61 8.33
N ARG A 127 -2.51 -28.29 8.96
CA ARG A 127 -3.78 -28.98 8.70
C ARG A 127 -4.29 -28.74 7.28
N PHE A 128 -4.06 -27.55 6.72
CA PHE A 128 -4.33 -27.25 5.32
C PHE A 128 -3.50 -28.16 4.40
N CYS A 129 -2.18 -28.24 4.63
CA CYS A 129 -1.29 -29.10 3.85
C CYS A 129 -1.71 -30.58 3.91
N PHE A 130 -2.05 -31.09 5.09
CA PHE A 130 -2.52 -32.48 5.26
C PHE A 130 -3.83 -32.74 4.53
N LEU A 131 -4.84 -31.88 4.70
CA LEU A 131 -6.14 -32.04 4.03
C LEU A 131 -5.99 -31.96 2.50
N LEU A 132 -5.11 -31.09 2.02
CA LEU A 132 -4.85 -30.97 0.58
C LEU A 132 -4.11 -32.19 0.03
N LYS A 133 -3.21 -32.81 0.81
CA LYS A 133 -2.48 -34.02 0.41
C LYS A 133 -3.40 -35.20 0.09
N ASP A 134 -4.54 -35.31 0.79
CA ASP A 134 -5.54 -36.37 0.55
C ASP A 134 -6.26 -36.24 -0.80
N VAL A 135 -6.28 -35.03 -1.39
CA VAL A 135 -6.99 -34.75 -2.66
C VAL A 135 -6.04 -34.40 -3.80
N TRP A 136 -4.81 -34.00 -3.50
CA TRP A 136 -3.79 -33.65 -4.47
C TRP A 136 -2.40 -34.04 -3.98
N ASN A 137 -1.72 -34.88 -4.76
CA ASN A 137 -0.35 -35.27 -4.48
C ASN A 137 0.65 -34.21 -5.00
N TRP A 138 0.71 -33.08 -4.31
CA TRP A 138 1.53 -31.92 -4.67
C TRP A 138 3.03 -32.14 -4.48
N GLU A 139 3.45 -33.22 -3.81
CA GLU A 139 4.86 -33.61 -3.65
C GLU A 139 5.42 -34.29 -4.90
N GLN A 140 4.57 -34.63 -5.87
CA GLN A 140 4.95 -35.36 -7.08
C GLN A 140 4.83 -34.49 -8.32
N GLU A 141 5.85 -34.55 -9.16
CA GLU A 141 5.80 -34.07 -10.53
C GLU A 141 5.68 -35.28 -11.49
N THR A 142 4.74 -35.21 -12.43
CA THR A 142 4.48 -36.30 -13.39
C THR A 142 4.70 -35.83 -14.83
N TYR A 143 5.46 -36.61 -15.59
CA TYR A 143 5.87 -36.29 -16.96
C TYR A 143 5.57 -37.46 -17.89
N THR A 144 5.17 -37.16 -19.14
CA THR A 144 4.98 -38.20 -20.17
C THR A 144 6.28 -38.35 -20.96
N CYS A 145 6.82 -39.57 -21.04
CA CYS A 145 8.04 -39.84 -21.81
C CYS A 145 8.10 -41.29 -22.30
N ASN A 146 9.12 -41.60 -23.10
CA ASN A 146 9.39 -42.98 -23.51
C ASN A 146 10.64 -43.51 -22.83
N LEU A 147 10.52 -44.69 -22.21
CA LEU A 147 11.60 -45.41 -21.54
C LEU A 147 12.25 -46.42 -22.49
N GLY A 148 13.56 -46.33 -22.68
CA GLY A 148 14.34 -47.32 -23.45
C GLY A 148 15.14 -46.74 -24.62
N VAL A 149 16.12 -47.52 -25.11
CA VAL A 149 17.08 -47.08 -26.15
C VAL A 149 16.56 -47.39 -27.57
N GLU A 150 16.41 -48.67 -27.93
CA GLU A 150 15.96 -49.10 -29.27
C GLU A 150 14.46 -49.42 -29.28
N TRP A 151 14.00 -50.18 -28.28
CA TRP A 151 12.60 -50.44 -28.02
C TRP A 151 12.16 -49.55 -26.86
N SER A 152 11.38 -48.51 -27.17
CA SER A 152 10.93 -47.55 -26.16
C SER A 152 9.46 -47.72 -25.81
N VAL A 153 9.15 -47.71 -24.52
CA VAL A 153 7.78 -47.87 -24.01
C VAL A 153 7.27 -46.53 -23.46
N PRO A 154 6.08 -46.05 -23.87
CA PRO A 154 5.50 -44.84 -23.30
C PRO A 154 5.12 -45.06 -21.83
N ILE A 155 5.57 -44.14 -20.98
CA ILE A 155 5.36 -44.17 -19.54
C ILE A 155 4.97 -42.79 -19.01
N SER A 156 4.31 -42.78 -17.86
CA SER A 156 4.21 -41.59 -17.00
C SER A 156 5.31 -41.67 -15.94
N LEU A 157 6.38 -40.91 -16.13
CA LEU A 157 7.45 -40.74 -15.16
C LEU A 157 6.92 -39.94 -13.96
N VAL A 158 7.18 -40.41 -12.76
CA VAL A 158 6.76 -39.80 -11.49
C VAL A 158 8.01 -39.56 -10.65
N LEU A 159 8.21 -38.29 -10.27
CA LEU A 159 9.33 -37.83 -9.47
C LEU A 159 8.79 -37.23 -8.18
N GLY A 160 9.28 -37.69 -7.04
CA GLY A 160 8.85 -37.17 -5.74
C GLY A 160 9.75 -37.66 -4.60
N PRO A 161 9.76 -36.96 -3.46
CA PRO A 161 10.70 -37.25 -2.36
C PRO A 161 10.48 -38.64 -1.76
N SER A 162 9.23 -39.10 -1.67
CA SER A 162 8.88 -40.44 -1.17
C SER A 162 9.05 -41.54 -2.23
N ASP A 163 8.84 -41.20 -3.50
CA ASP A 163 8.77 -42.15 -4.61
C ASP A 163 10.13 -42.36 -5.31
N GLY A 164 11.05 -41.42 -5.17
CA GLY A 164 12.30 -41.37 -5.94
C GLY A 164 12.01 -41.15 -7.42
N ILE A 165 12.66 -41.95 -8.27
CA ILE A 165 12.42 -41.98 -9.72
C ILE A 165 11.58 -43.22 -10.01
N SER A 166 10.31 -43.02 -10.37
CA SER A 166 9.33 -44.08 -10.56
C SER A 166 8.52 -43.87 -11.84
N TYR A 167 7.75 -44.87 -12.27
CA TYR A 167 6.87 -44.72 -13.42
C TYR A 167 5.58 -45.53 -13.32
N ARG A 168 4.58 -45.11 -14.11
CA ARG A 168 3.38 -45.88 -14.41
C ARG A 168 3.32 -46.20 -15.89
N THR A 169 2.90 -47.41 -16.23
CA THR A 169 2.56 -47.79 -17.61
C THR A 169 1.11 -47.39 -17.91
N GLN A 170 0.76 -47.16 -19.17
CA GLN A 170 -0.59 -46.72 -19.58
C GLN A 170 -1.75 -47.60 -19.06
N ASN A 171 -1.50 -48.89 -18.78
CA ASN A 171 -2.52 -49.85 -18.35
C ASN A 171 -2.46 -50.18 -16.84
N SER A 172 -1.59 -49.54 -16.06
CA SER A 172 -1.42 -49.83 -14.63
C SER A 172 -1.57 -48.57 -13.78
N THR A 173 -2.32 -48.68 -12.69
CA THR A 173 -2.39 -47.67 -11.64
C THR A 173 -1.25 -47.80 -10.63
N GLU A 174 -0.55 -48.95 -10.61
CA GLU A 174 0.57 -49.19 -9.71
C GLU A 174 1.82 -48.42 -10.17
N LEU A 175 2.54 -47.91 -9.18
CA LEU A 175 3.78 -47.17 -9.37
C LEU A 175 4.97 -48.11 -9.25
N THR A 176 5.77 -48.23 -10.31
CA THR A 176 6.98 -49.04 -10.33
C THR A 176 8.20 -48.17 -10.07
N LYS A 177 8.96 -48.48 -9.02
CA LYS A 177 10.18 -47.73 -8.66
C LYS A 177 11.36 -48.15 -9.54
N MET A 178 12.00 -47.18 -10.18
CA MET A 178 13.24 -47.39 -10.95
C MET A 178 14.46 -47.28 -10.05
N THR A 179 14.54 -46.19 -9.27
CA THR A 179 15.66 -45.92 -8.38
C THR A 179 15.33 -44.82 -7.35
N THR A 180 16.22 -44.58 -6.39
CA THR A 180 16.21 -43.40 -5.51
C THR A 180 17.16 -42.34 -6.06
N PHE A 181 16.96 -41.08 -5.66
CA PHE A 181 17.88 -39.98 -6.01
C PHE A 181 19.30 -40.20 -5.48
N GLU A 182 19.45 -40.82 -4.31
CA GLU A 182 20.76 -41.18 -3.71
C GLU A 182 21.62 -42.09 -4.60
N ASN A 183 20.98 -42.91 -5.45
CA ASN A 183 21.67 -43.87 -6.30
C ASN A 183 22.04 -43.30 -7.69
N VAL A 184 21.71 -42.03 -7.98
CA VAL A 184 22.04 -41.41 -9.27
C VAL A 184 23.49 -40.89 -9.22
N LEU A 185 24.34 -41.42 -10.11
CA LEU A 185 25.76 -41.09 -10.17
C LEU A 185 26.07 -39.94 -11.14
N SER A 186 25.34 -39.86 -12.25
CA SER A 186 25.48 -38.79 -13.23
C SER A 186 24.22 -38.60 -14.05
N ILE A 187 23.95 -37.35 -14.44
CA ILE A 187 22.81 -36.95 -15.26
C ILE A 187 23.35 -36.32 -16.54
N SER A 188 22.80 -36.70 -17.69
CA SER A 188 23.13 -36.02 -18.94
C SER A 188 21.91 -35.83 -19.83
N THR A 189 21.83 -34.67 -20.47
CA THR A 189 20.82 -34.38 -21.49
C THR A 189 21.45 -34.17 -22.84
N THR A 190 20.82 -34.67 -23.89
CA THR A 190 21.28 -34.53 -25.27
C THR A 190 20.11 -34.15 -26.17
N LYS A 191 20.31 -33.14 -27.02
CA LYS A 191 19.34 -32.78 -28.06
C LYS A 191 19.51 -33.72 -29.26
N VAL A 192 18.42 -34.27 -29.78
CA VAL A 192 18.44 -35.08 -31.00
C VAL A 192 18.33 -34.14 -32.20
N ASN A 193 19.24 -34.21 -33.18
CA ASN A 193 19.28 -33.30 -34.36
C ASN A 193 17.90 -32.97 -34.98
N SER A 194 17.72 -31.74 -35.50
CA SER A 194 16.56 -31.17 -36.24
C SER A 194 15.16 -31.29 -35.61
N ASP A 195 14.89 -32.31 -34.81
CA ASP A 195 13.72 -32.44 -33.96
C ASP A 195 14.03 -31.79 -32.62
N ASP A 196 13.10 -31.06 -32.02
CA ASP A 196 13.36 -30.47 -30.70
C ASP A 196 13.42 -31.51 -29.57
N ARG A 197 13.47 -32.82 -29.87
CA ARG A 197 13.42 -33.92 -28.90
C ARG A 197 14.64 -33.97 -27.98
N GLY A 198 14.38 -34.25 -26.71
CA GLY A 198 15.40 -34.40 -25.68
C GLY A 198 15.60 -35.85 -25.25
N ILE A 199 16.85 -36.25 -25.00
CA ILE A 199 17.18 -37.51 -24.34
C ILE A 199 17.81 -37.20 -23.00
N LEU A 200 17.29 -37.81 -21.94
CA LEU A 200 17.86 -37.80 -20.59
C LEU A 200 18.46 -39.18 -20.30
N LYS A 201 19.72 -39.19 -19.86
CA LYS A 201 20.46 -40.39 -19.47
C LYS A 201 20.90 -40.31 -18.03
N LEU A 202 20.58 -41.34 -17.25
CA LEU A 202 20.91 -41.46 -15.83
C LEU A 202 21.80 -42.68 -15.60
N MET A 203 22.97 -42.48 -15.01
CA MET A 203 23.83 -43.57 -14.54
C MET A 203 23.46 -43.90 -13.11
N ILE A 204 23.10 -45.16 -12.84
CA ILE A 204 22.60 -45.60 -11.54
C ILE A 204 23.63 -46.51 -10.87
N ALA A 205 23.87 -46.31 -9.58
CA ALA A 205 24.75 -47.14 -8.77
C ALA A 205 24.33 -48.61 -8.83
N GLY A 206 25.27 -49.51 -9.12
CA GLY A 206 25.02 -50.95 -9.24
C GLY A 206 24.39 -51.40 -10.57
N SER A 207 24.07 -50.48 -11.49
CA SER A 207 23.61 -50.83 -12.84
C SER A 207 24.76 -50.75 -13.86
N SER A 208 24.88 -51.77 -14.71
CA SER A 208 25.79 -51.74 -15.87
C SER A 208 25.22 -50.96 -17.05
N GLU A 209 23.89 -50.74 -17.08
CA GLU A 209 23.19 -50.04 -18.16
C GLU A 209 22.74 -48.65 -17.71
N THR A 210 22.77 -47.71 -18.67
CA THR A 210 22.31 -46.33 -18.46
C THR A 210 20.81 -46.24 -18.70
N LEU A 211 20.08 -45.73 -17.72
CA LEU A 211 18.65 -45.50 -17.83
C LEU A 211 18.41 -44.35 -18.81
N THR A 212 17.69 -44.62 -19.91
CA THR A 212 17.47 -43.66 -21.01
C THR A 212 16.00 -43.32 -21.14
N LEU A 213 15.69 -42.03 -21.05
CA LEU A 213 14.35 -41.45 -21.17
C LEU A 213 14.31 -40.47 -22.35
N LYS A 214 13.28 -40.55 -23.19
CA LYS A 214 13.10 -39.72 -24.38
C LYS A 214 11.87 -38.83 -24.21
N PHE A 215 12.07 -37.53 -24.45
CA PHE A 215 11.06 -36.48 -24.25
C PHE A 215 10.70 -35.80 -25.58
N PRO A 216 9.46 -35.28 -25.69
CA PRO A 216 9.02 -34.48 -26.83
C PRO A 216 9.90 -33.27 -27.10
N SER A 217 10.43 -32.62 -26.06
CA SER A 217 11.29 -31.45 -26.15
C SER A 217 12.59 -31.57 -25.34
N PHE A 218 13.64 -30.88 -25.77
CA PHE A 218 14.92 -30.77 -25.07
C PHE A 218 14.78 -29.90 -23.82
N SER A 219 13.86 -28.92 -23.87
CA SER A 219 13.49 -28.11 -22.72
C SER A 219 12.91 -28.96 -21.58
N GLU A 220 11.98 -29.87 -21.88
CA GLU A 220 11.43 -30.80 -20.87
C GLU A 220 12.52 -31.72 -20.30
N ALA A 221 13.41 -32.24 -21.15
CA ALA A 221 14.52 -33.07 -20.68
C ALA A 221 15.44 -32.31 -19.71
N ASN A 222 15.72 -31.03 -19.99
CA ASN A 222 16.52 -30.17 -19.11
C ASN A 222 15.78 -29.83 -17.82
N ASP A 223 14.49 -29.52 -17.88
CA ASP A 223 13.68 -29.21 -16.70
C ASP A 223 13.64 -30.39 -15.72
N ILE A 224 13.48 -31.60 -16.25
CA ILE A 224 13.49 -32.84 -15.46
C ILE A 224 14.91 -33.15 -14.95
N ALA A 225 15.95 -32.87 -15.72
CA ALA A 225 17.34 -33.01 -15.27
C ALA A 225 17.63 -32.09 -14.07
N ILE A 226 17.18 -30.83 -14.12
CA ILE A 226 17.28 -29.87 -13.01
C ILE A 226 16.56 -30.41 -11.78
N LEU A 227 15.35 -30.95 -11.94
CA LEU A 227 14.60 -31.53 -10.83
C LEU A 227 15.35 -32.70 -10.16
N ILE A 228 15.84 -33.65 -10.95
CA ILE A 228 16.57 -34.82 -10.43
C ILE A 228 17.89 -34.38 -9.79
N ASP A 229 18.65 -33.50 -10.46
CA ASP A 229 19.92 -32.98 -9.97
C ASP A 229 19.76 -32.23 -8.63
N GLY A 230 18.74 -31.37 -8.53
CA GLY A 230 18.43 -30.65 -7.32
C GLY A 230 18.02 -31.56 -6.16
N TYR A 231 17.24 -32.63 -6.40
CA TYR A 231 16.98 -33.63 -5.36
C TYR A 231 18.26 -34.38 -4.95
N CYS A 232 19.14 -34.75 -5.90
CA CYS A 232 20.41 -35.38 -5.60
C CYS A 232 21.30 -34.47 -4.73
N MET A 233 21.37 -33.18 -5.07
CA MET A 233 22.10 -32.17 -4.29
C MET A 233 21.49 -31.99 -2.89
N PHE A 234 20.17 -31.86 -2.80
CA PHE A 234 19.44 -31.65 -1.56
C PHE A 234 19.61 -32.81 -0.58
N ILE A 235 19.40 -34.05 -1.03
CA ILE A 235 19.48 -35.25 -0.18
C ILE A 235 20.93 -35.52 0.26
N ASN A 236 21.90 -35.38 -0.65
CA ASN A 236 23.31 -35.61 -0.34
C ASN A 236 23.99 -34.43 0.36
N LYS A 237 23.26 -33.31 0.58
CA LYS A 237 23.81 -32.05 1.09
C LYS A 237 25.03 -31.56 0.29
N SER A 238 24.96 -31.75 -1.03
CA SER A 238 26.00 -31.36 -1.99
C SER A 238 25.64 -30.03 -2.65
N THR A 239 26.66 -29.21 -2.93
CA THR A 239 26.52 -27.98 -3.74
C THR A 239 26.96 -28.18 -5.19
N HIS A 240 27.39 -29.40 -5.55
CA HIS A 240 27.89 -29.72 -6.89
C HIS A 240 26.84 -30.46 -7.71
N SER A 241 26.51 -29.90 -8.87
CA SER A 241 25.68 -30.53 -9.88
C SER A 241 26.37 -31.76 -10.49
N ILE A 242 25.61 -32.83 -10.66
CA ILE A 242 26.01 -34.04 -11.39
C ILE A 242 25.42 -34.06 -12.81
N TRP A 243 24.77 -32.97 -13.23
CA TRP A 243 24.17 -32.80 -14.54
C TRP A 243 25.13 -32.16 -15.55
N ARG A 244 25.16 -32.74 -16.76
CA ARG A 244 25.84 -32.18 -17.94
C ARG A 244 24.88 -32.08 -19.13
N SER A 245 24.69 -30.87 -19.66
CA SER A 245 23.94 -30.65 -20.89
C SER A 245 24.86 -30.68 -22.10
N ILE A 246 24.53 -31.51 -23.11
CA ILE A 246 25.31 -31.67 -24.33
C ILE A 246 24.46 -31.19 -25.51
N VAL A 247 24.91 -30.12 -26.16
CA VAL A 247 24.29 -29.56 -27.37
C VAL A 247 25.21 -29.89 -28.55
N ASP A 248 24.73 -30.73 -29.47
CA ASP A 248 25.34 -31.19 -30.74
C ASP A 248 26.58 -32.11 -30.69
N GLU A 249 26.43 -33.30 -31.29
CA GLU A 249 27.48 -34.32 -31.48
C GLU A 249 28.09 -34.30 -32.90
N GLN A 250 28.08 -33.16 -33.60
CA GLN A 250 28.65 -33.01 -34.94
C GLN A 250 29.77 -31.96 -35.00
N SER A 251 30.94 -32.28 -34.45
CA SER A 251 32.22 -31.67 -34.87
C SER A 251 33.46 -32.52 -34.53
N SER A 252 33.39 -33.84 -34.72
CA SER A 252 34.57 -34.71 -34.51
C SER A 252 34.82 -35.66 -35.69
N ILE A 253 35.14 -35.11 -36.86
CA ILE A 253 35.91 -35.82 -37.88
C ILE A 253 37.08 -34.96 -38.36
N SER A 254 38.27 -35.55 -38.25
CA SER A 254 39.59 -35.18 -38.80
C SER A 254 40.47 -34.19 -38.02
N THR A 255 41.44 -34.70 -37.26
CA THR A 255 42.84 -34.81 -37.71
C THR A 255 43.71 -35.49 -36.63
N LYS A 256 44.45 -36.53 -37.04
CA LYS A 256 45.56 -37.10 -36.27
C LYS A 256 46.80 -36.21 -36.46
N GLY A 257 47.53 -35.91 -35.38
CA GLY A 257 48.95 -35.54 -35.48
C GLY A 257 49.50 -34.49 -34.50
N SER A 258 49.82 -34.94 -33.27
CA SER A 258 50.99 -34.59 -32.44
C SER A 258 51.32 -33.13 -32.01
N ALA A 259 51.37 -33.00 -30.67
CA ALA A 259 52.30 -32.22 -29.83
C ALA A 259 52.17 -30.69 -29.67
N ALA A 260 51.58 -30.33 -28.51
CA ALA A 260 51.95 -29.28 -27.54
C ALA A 260 52.58 -27.95 -28.02
N SER A 261 51.85 -26.84 -27.84
CA SER A 261 52.23 -25.70 -26.98
C SER A 261 51.24 -24.52 -27.11
N HIS A 262 50.93 -23.90 -25.96
CA HIS A 262 50.37 -22.55 -25.70
C HIS A 262 49.60 -21.80 -26.81
N CYS A 263 48.31 -21.47 -26.59
CA CYS A 263 47.83 -20.24 -25.94
C CYS A 263 46.30 -20.04 -26.11
N SER A 264 45.58 -19.99 -24.97
CA SER A 264 44.38 -19.20 -24.60
C SER A 264 43.25 -18.79 -25.58
N SER A 265 42.02 -19.18 -25.23
CA SER A 265 40.78 -18.36 -25.22
C SER A 265 39.64 -19.16 -24.54
N SER A 266 39.49 -19.15 -23.19
CA SER A 266 38.43 -18.45 -22.42
C SER A 266 37.09 -18.32 -23.17
N TYR A 267 35.96 -18.88 -22.73
CA TYR A 267 35.29 -18.63 -21.44
C TYR A 267 34.55 -19.88 -20.91
N GLY A 268 34.89 -20.27 -19.69
CA GLY A 268 34.19 -21.27 -18.89
C GLY A 268 34.73 -21.23 -17.46
N SER A 269 33.84 -20.85 -16.54
CA SER A 269 33.77 -21.16 -15.10
C SER A 269 35.06 -21.46 -14.31
N ASN A 270 35.24 -20.75 -13.19
CA ASN A 270 35.26 -21.31 -11.82
C ASN A 270 35.98 -20.37 -10.84
N PHE A 271 35.42 -20.11 -9.66
CA PHE A 271 35.85 -20.72 -8.38
C PHE A 271 35.32 -19.95 -7.14
N MET A 272 34.91 -20.72 -6.13
CA MET A 272 34.79 -20.28 -4.73
C MET A 272 36.17 -20.20 -4.04
N HIS A 273 36.31 -19.18 -3.17
CA HIS A 273 37.13 -19.03 -1.94
C HIS A 273 38.68 -19.03 -2.10
N ASN A 274 39.46 -18.07 -1.60
CA ASN A 274 39.52 -17.56 -0.21
C ASN A 274 40.34 -16.23 -0.09
N HIS A 275 39.96 -15.35 0.86
CA HIS A 275 40.71 -14.22 1.48
C HIS A 275 41.33 -13.07 0.63
N HIS A 276 40.73 -11.87 0.66
CA HIS A 276 41.04 -10.76 1.60
C HIS A 276 40.19 -9.50 1.26
N ARG A 277 39.59 -8.92 2.31
CA ARG A 277 38.89 -7.64 2.45
C ARG A 277 38.97 -6.63 1.28
N THR A 278 37.80 -6.31 0.70
CA THR A 278 37.22 -4.97 0.63
C THR A 278 35.71 -5.11 0.42
N ASN A 279 34.91 -4.52 1.30
CA ASN A 279 33.46 -4.47 1.21
C ASN A 279 33.08 -3.54 0.06
N ASP A 280 32.32 -4.03 -0.91
CA ASP A 280 31.39 -3.22 -1.69
C ASP A 280 30.12 -4.06 -1.86
N ASP A 281 29.02 -3.49 -1.36
CA ASP A 281 27.69 -4.07 -1.22
C ASP A 281 26.94 -4.04 -2.56
N ASP A 282 26.46 -5.20 -3.02
CA ASP A 282 25.39 -5.29 -4.02
C ASP A 282 24.06 -5.47 -3.27
N ASN A 283 23.40 -4.36 -2.95
CA ASN A 283 22.03 -4.32 -2.47
C ASN A 283 21.08 -4.23 -3.67
N ASP A 284 20.52 -5.36 -4.08
CA ASP A 284 19.28 -5.40 -4.85
C ASP A 284 18.12 -5.36 -3.84
N ASP A 285 17.74 -4.16 -3.39
CA ASP A 285 16.55 -3.94 -2.58
C ASP A 285 15.34 -3.63 -3.50
N ASP A 286 14.24 -4.37 -3.26
CA ASP A 286 12.92 -4.19 -3.88
C ASP A 286 12.39 -2.77 -3.63
N ASP A 287 12.60 -1.91 -4.61
CA ASP A 287 12.28 -0.50 -4.56
C ASP A 287 10.90 -0.20 -5.17
N ASP A 288 9.90 -0.05 -4.30
CA ASP A 288 8.58 0.49 -4.66
C ASP A 288 8.28 1.80 -3.87
N SER A 289 9.31 2.53 -3.40
CA SER A 289 9.13 3.82 -2.70
C SER A 289 10.21 4.89 -2.87
N ASN A 290 11.25 4.70 -3.69
CA ASN A 290 12.31 5.71 -3.88
C ASN A 290 11.91 7.01 -4.63
N GLY A 291 10.62 7.30 -4.80
CA GLY A 291 10.15 8.52 -5.44
C GLY A 291 10.11 9.77 -4.54
N ASP A 292 9.86 9.63 -3.23
CA ASP A 292 9.34 10.73 -2.42
C ASP A 292 10.36 11.42 -1.47
N TYR A 293 11.55 10.84 -1.25
CA TYR A 293 12.57 11.42 -0.33
C TYR A 293 13.31 12.64 -0.90
N ALA A 294 13.40 12.76 -2.23
CA ALA A 294 14.05 13.88 -2.89
C ALA A 294 13.33 15.22 -2.60
N ASP A 295 12.03 15.18 -2.32
CA ASP A 295 11.24 16.36 -1.95
C ASP A 295 11.58 16.85 -0.53
N LEU A 296 11.82 15.96 0.43
CA LEU A 296 12.27 16.35 1.79
C LEU A 296 13.66 17.02 1.72
N LEU A 297 14.56 16.52 0.88
CA LEU A 297 15.92 17.03 0.68
C LEU A 297 15.98 18.36 -0.08
N SER A 298 14.95 18.68 -0.86
CA SER A 298 14.83 19.94 -1.60
C SER A 298 13.98 21.01 -0.88
N SER A 299 13.40 20.66 0.28
CA SER A 299 12.45 21.49 1.02
C SER A 299 13.07 22.47 2.03
N ASP A 300 12.29 23.49 2.42
CA ASP A 300 12.56 24.42 3.53
C ASP A 300 12.67 23.72 4.92
N TYR A 301 12.49 22.40 5.02
CA TYR A 301 12.54 21.64 6.28
C TYR A 301 13.94 21.09 6.63
N TYR A 302 14.94 21.17 5.75
CA TYR A 302 16.30 20.74 6.08
C TYR A 302 16.94 21.64 7.16
N ILE A 303 17.52 21.02 8.19
CA ILE A 303 18.25 21.70 9.27
C ILE A 303 19.68 21.15 9.37
N ASP A 304 20.68 22.05 9.32
CA ASP A 304 22.09 21.72 9.51
C ASP A 304 22.33 21.26 10.95
N ARG A 305 23.07 20.15 11.13
CA ARG A 305 23.36 19.57 12.45
C ARG A 305 23.98 20.57 13.41
N LYS A 306 24.79 21.52 12.93
CA LYS A 306 25.46 22.55 13.74
C LYS A 306 24.48 23.55 14.37
N GLN A 307 23.28 23.67 13.82
CA GLN A 307 22.22 24.50 14.38
C GLN A 307 21.53 23.82 15.57
N ILE A 308 21.75 22.53 15.77
CA ILE A 308 21.04 21.71 16.75
C ILE A 308 21.94 21.44 17.95
N GLN A 309 21.47 21.82 19.13
CA GLN A 309 22.09 21.47 20.41
C GLN A 309 21.17 20.54 21.19
N MET A 310 21.57 19.29 21.37
CA MET A 310 20.89 18.34 22.26
C MET A 310 21.26 18.65 23.73
N ILE A 311 20.29 18.55 24.64
CA ILE A 311 20.46 18.88 26.07
C ILE A 311 20.25 17.65 26.94
N ASP A 312 19.00 17.25 27.14
CA ASP A 312 18.61 16.20 28.08
C ASP A 312 17.61 15.24 27.46
N LEU A 313 17.59 14.00 27.93
CA LEU A 313 16.70 12.95 27.45
C LEU A 313 15.29 13.17 28.03
N LEU A 314 14.29 13.28 27.16
CA LEU A 314 12.88 13.40 27.55
C LEU A 314 12.19 12.04 27.63
N GLY A 315 12.55 11.10 26.75
CA GLY A 315 11.91 9.77 26.73
C GLY A 315 12.44 8.82 25.67
N ASN A 316 11.99 7.57 25.74
CA ASN A 316 12.32 6.51 24.79
C ASN A 316 11.07 6.16 23.97
N GLY A 317 11.10 6.43 22.66
CA GLY A 317 10.09 6.00 21.71
C GLY A 317 10.45 4.67 21.02
N GLN A 318 9.55 4.17 20.17
CA GLN A 318 9.73 2.90 19.45
C GLN A 318 10.93 2.93 18.47
N PHE A 319 11.14 4.06 17.79
CA PHE A 319 12.20 4.23 16.78
C PHE A 319 13.47 4.88 17.34
N GLY A 320 13.42 5.40 18.56
CA GLY A 320 14.59 5.92 19.24
C GLY A 320 14.30 6.89 20.39
N GLU A 321 15.33 7.59 20.83
CA GLU A 321 15.27 8.52 21.96
C GLU A 321 14.73 9.89 21.53
N VAL A 322 13.99 10.53 22.43
CA VAL A 322 13.53 11.90 22.28
C VAL A 322 14.29 12.78 23.27
N TYR A 323 14.98 13.79 22.78
CA TYR A 323 15.74 14.75 23.57
C TYR A 323 15.10 16.13 23.55
N ARG A 324 15.31 16.89 24.62
CA ARG A 324 15.17 18.34 24.61
C ARG A 324 16.39 18.94 23.93
N GLY A 325 16.19 20.00 23.14
CA GLY A 325 17.29 20.73 22.54
C GLY A 325 17.01 22.20 22.29
N ILE A 326 18.02 22.86 21.74
CA ILE A 326 17.97 24.25 21.25
C ILE A 326 18.28 24.24 19.76
N LEU A 327 17.43 24.90 18.98
CA LEU A 327 17.68 25.23 17.58
C LEU A 327 18.21 26.67 17.48
N LYS A 328 19.40 26.83 16.93
CA LYS A 328 20.03 28.12 16.63
C LYS A 328 19.62 28.56 15.23
N THR A 329 18.72 29.52 15.15
CA THR A 329 18.27 30.05 13.86
C THR A 329 19.24 31.08 13.29
N ASN A 330 19.20 31.29 11.98
CA ASN A 330 20.02 32.28 11.27
C ASN A 330 19.83 33.73 11.78
N GLN A 331 18.75 33.98 12.53
CA GLN A 331 18.45 35.27 13.16
C GLN A 331 19.02 35.40 14.59
N LYS A 332 19.90 34.49 15.02
CA LYS A 332 20.45 34.41 16.40
C LYS A 332 19.40 34.21 17.50
N LEU A 333 18.20 33.74 17.15
CA LEU A 333 17.17 33.34 18.11
C LEU A 333 17.35 31.86 18.45
N GLU A 334 17.35 31.55 19.75
CA GLU A 334 17.37 30.19 20.29
C GLU A 334 15.93 29.71 20.54
N VAL A 335 15.55 28.61 19.90
CA VAL A 335 14.22 28.00 20.03
C VAL A 335 14.34 26.68 20.78
N ASN A 336 13.55 26.47 21.83
CA ASN A 336 13.47 25.18 22.50
C ASN A 336 12.73 24.18 21.60
N ILE A 337 13.33 23.01 21.37
CA ILE A 337 12.85 21.98 20.45
C ILE A 337 12.84 20.59 21.11
N ALA A 338 12.04 19.68 20.56
CA ALA A 338 12.13 18.25 20.80
C ALA A 338 12.84 17.58 19.62
N ILE A 339 13.71 16.61 19.89
CA ILE A 339 14.59 15.96 18.91
C ILE A 339 14.37 14.45 19.00
N LYS A 340 13.69 13.86 18.02
CA LYS A 340 13.56 12.39 17.90
C LYS A 340 14.76 11.87 17.13
N THR A 341 15.42 10.85 17.66
CA THR A 341 16.58 10.18 17.04
C THR A 341 16.17 8.84 16.43
N CYS A 342 16.78 8.45 15.31
CA CYS A 342 16.67 7.09 14.78
C CYS A 342 17.78 6.19 15.38
N LYS A 343 17.42 5.16 16.14
CA LYS A 343 18.38 4.29 16.85
C LYS A 343 19.01 3.18 15.98
N MET A 344 18.31 2.71 14.95
CA MET A 344 18.78 1.61 14.08
C MET A 344 18.97 2.14 12.66
N GLN A 345 20.11 1.78 12.07
CA GLN A 345 20.65 2.43 10.86
C GLN A 345 20.64 1.49 9.65
N ASP A 346 19.66 0.59 9.56
CA ASP A 346 19.37 -0.05 8.28
C ASP A 346 18.50 0.87 7.40
N ALA A 347 18.50 0.62 6.10
CA ALA A 347 17.79 1.46 5.12
C ALA A 347 16.29 1.53 5.44
N THR A 348 15.67 0.38 5.77
CA THR A 348 14.23 0.24 6.04
C THR A 348 13.77 0.98 7.30
N THR A 349 14.54 0.97 8.40
CA THR A 349 14.18 1.73 9.61
C THR A 349 14.33 3.22 9.38
N THR A 350 15.36 3.65 8.65
CA THR A 350 15.56 5.05 8.29
C THR A 350 14.42 5.56 7.41
N GLU A 351 13.99 4.73 6.47
CA GLU A 351 12.86 4.99 5.58
C GLU A 351 11.56 5.22 6.37
N THR A 352 11.20 4.25 7.21
CA THR A 352 10.01 4.33 8.08
C THR A 352 10.05 5.53 9.03
N PHE A 353 11.25 5.96 9.42
CA PHE A 353 11.46 7.14 10.28
C PHE A 353 11.22 8.46 9.52
N LEU A 354 11.62 8.53 8.24
CA LEU A 354 11.38 9.69 7.39
C LEU A 354 9.93 9.79 6.91
N ASP A 355 9.24 8.66 6.75
CA ASP A 355 7.79 8.62 6.52
C ASP A 355 7.01 9.43 7.55
N GLU A 356 7.40 9.35 8.83
CA GLU A 356 6.77 10.13 9.90
C GLU A 356 6.91 11.63 9.62
N ALA A 357 8.08 12.09 9.20
CA ALA A 357 8.32 13.49 8.84
C ALA A 357 7.46 13.90 7.63
N TYR A 358 7.39 13.05 6.60
CA TYR A 358 6.59 13.27 5.40
C TYR A 358 5.09 13.37 5.69
N VAL A 359 4.60 12.61 6.66
CA VAL A 359 3.23 12.73 7.15
C VAL A 359 3.04 14.04 7.93
N MET A 360 3.93 14.35 8.87
CA MET A 360 3.81 15.51 9.74
C MET A 360 3.88 16.86 8.99
N GLN A 361 4.66 16.98 7.92
CA GLN A 361 4.75 18.22 7.12
C GLN A 361 3.42 18.64 6.48
N GLN A 362 2.46 17.71 6.35
CA GLN A 362 1.15 17.97 5.74
C GLN A 362 0.17 18.60 6.74
N PHE A 363 0.55 18.70 8.01
CA PHE A 363 -0.31 19.14 9.10
C PHE A 363 0.06 20.53 9.61
N ASP A 364 -0.96 21.37 9.75
CA ASP A 364 -0.87 22.67 10.40
C ASP A 364 -2.16 22.88 11.21
N HIS A 365 -2.09 22.60 12.51
CA HIS A 365 -3.22 22.67 13.42
C HIS A 365 -2.73 22.99 14.84
N PRO A 366 -3.41 23.86 15.61
CA PRO A 366 -2.96 24.30 16.95
C PRO A 366 -2.79 23.15 17.96
N HIS A 367 -3.56 22.07 17.80
CA HIS A 367 -3.58 20.90 18.68
C HIS A 367 -2.88 19.68 18.08
N ILE A 368 -2.00 19.86 17.09
CA ILE A 368 -1.11 18.82 16.56
C ILE A 368 0.34 19.29 16.74
N ILE A 369 1.23 18.39 17.13
CA ILE A 369 2.67 18.69 17.25
C ILE A 369 3.25 19.03 15.88
N LYS A 370 3.84 20.22 15.79
CA LYS A 370 4.46 20.74 14.58
C LYS A 370 5.86 20.16 14.35
N LEU A 371 6.07 19.65 13.14
CA LEU A 371 7.42 19.42 12.61
C LEU A 371 8.06 20.77 12.28
N ILE A 372 9.25 21.01 12.81
CA ILE A 372 10.06 22.19 12.53
C ILE A 372 11.04 21.90 11.40
N GLY A 373 11.63 20.70 11.37
CA GLY A 373 12.57 20.30 10.34
C GLY A 373 13.17 18.92 10.55
N VAL A 374 14.03 18.52 9.62
CA VAL A 374 14.70 17.22 9.59
C VAL A 374 16.20 17.45 9.42
N CYS A 375 17.00 16.72 10.21
CA CYS A 375 18.43 16.61 10.00
C CYS A 375 18.73 15.22 9.46
N ILE A 376 19.17 15.14 8.20
CA ILE A 376 19.47 13.87 7.53
C ILE A 376 20.89 13.35 7.83
N GLU A 377 21.74 14.19 8.44
CA GLU A 377 23.07 13.77 8.88
C GLU A 377 22.94 12.73 9.98
N GLN A 378 23.63 11.59 9.83
CA GLN A 378 23.54 10.48 10.77
C GLN A 378 24.04 10.86 12.18
N PRO A 379 23.30 10.49 13.25
CA PRO A 379 21.99 9.85 13.23
C PRO A 379 20.88 10.82 12.79
N VAL A 380 19.99 10.36 11.89
CA VAL A 380 18.85 11.15 11.38
C VAL A 380 17.99 11.65 12.54
N LEU A 381 17.59 12.93 12.49
CA LEU A 381 16.79 13.61 13.51
C LEU A 381 15.49 14.20 12.96
N LEU A 382 14.41 14.03 13.70
CA LEU A 382 13.18 14.83 13.53
C LEU A 382 13.15 15.94 14.58
N ILE A 383 13.04 17.19 14.12
CA ILE A 383 13.02 18.37 14.96
C ILE A 383 11.57 18.87 15.06
N MET A 384 11.02 18.85 16.26
CA MET A 384 9.62 19.15 16.54
C MET A 384 9.50 20.28 17.56
N GLU A 385 8.34 20.91 17.63
CA GLU A 385 8.06 21.84 18.74
C GLU A 385 8.09 21.14 20.10
N LEU A 386 8.58 21.84 21.13
CA LEU A 386 8.65 21.31 22.48
C LEU A 386 7.39 21.63 23.29
N SER A 387 6.64 20.59 23.66
CA SER A 387 5.59 20.66 24.69
C SER A 387 6.19 20.58 26.09
N ARG A 388 6.12 21.68 26.85
CA ARG A 388 6.94 21.88 28.06
C ARG A 388 6.52 21.05 29.26
N LEU A 389 5.27 20.61 29.32
CA LEU A 389 4.72 19.85 30.45
C LEU A 389 4.69 18.34 30.16
N GLY A 390 5.25 17.91 29.02
CA GLY A 390 5.49 16.50 28.70
C GLY A 390 4.22 15.71 28.34
N GLU A 391 4.27 14.41 28.59
CA GLU A 391 3.20 13.44 28.31
C GLU A 391 1.94 13.67 29.17
N LEU A 392 0.76 13.72 28.55
CA LEU A 392 -0.50 14.00 29.22
C LEU A 392 -0.84 12.99 30.33
N ARG A 393 -0.62 11.70 30.12
CA ARG A 393 -0.93 10.69 31.16
C ARG A 393 -0.10 10.92 32.42
N SER A 394 1.21 11.08 32.29
CA SER A 394 2.10 11.40 33.41
C SER A 394 1.72 12.73 34.08
N TYR A 395 1.37 13.73 33.27
CA TYR A 395 0.93 15.04 33.75
C TYR A 395 -0.38 14.99 34.56
N LEU A 396 -1.39 14.25 34.10
CA LEU A 396 -2.66 14.03 34.81
C LEU A 396 -2.44 13.32 36.16
N VAL A 397 -1.53 12.35 36.21
CA VAL A 397 -1.22 11.60 37.45
C VAL A 397 -0.48 12.48 38.45
N ALA A 398 0.46 13.31 37.99
CA ALA A 398 1.26 14.18 38.85
C ALA A 398 0.43 15.35 39.44
N ASN A 399 -0.54 15.88 38.69
CA ASN A 399 -1.29 17.09 39.06
C ASN A 399 -2.78 16.79 39.36
N ARG A 400 -3.08 15.63 39.96
CA ARG A 400 -4.47 15.18 40.14
C ARG A 400 -5.38 16.16 40.88
N SER A 401 -4.83 16.94 41.81
CA SER A 401 -5.56 17.95 42.58
C SER A 401 -5.91 19.21 41.79
N ASP A 402 -5.27 19.42 40.65
CA ASP A 402 -5.26 20.72 39.98
C ASP A 402 -6.25 20.77 38.81
N PHE A 403 -6.92 19.65 38.52
CA PHE A 403 -7.88 19.56 37.42
C PHE A 403 -9.32 19.57 37.92
N ASP A 404 -10.10 20.46 37.31
CA ASP A 404 -11.55 20.38 37.33
C ASP A 404 -12.09 19.66 36.09
N LEU A 405 -13.38 19.32 36.13
CA LEU A 405 -14.06 18.66 35.02
C LEU A 405 -14.00 19.51 33.73
N ILE A 406 -14.12 20.84 33.84
CA ILE A 406 -14.12 21.73 32.67
C ILE A 406 -12.81 21.62 31.90
N THR A 407 -11.67 21.64 32.59
CA THR A 407 -10.35 21.51 31.97
C THR A 407 -10.19 20.17 31.26
N LEU A 408 -10.65 19.08 31.88
CA LEU A 408 -10.60 17.74 31.27
C LEU A 408 -11.46 17.65 29.99
N VAL A 409 -12.64 18.26 29.99
CA VAL A 409 -13.50 18.29 28.78
C VAL A 409 -12.91 19.21 27.71
N ILE A 410 -12.24 20.31 28.09
CA ILE A 410 -11.49 21.17 27.14
C ILE A 410 -10.40 20.35 26.45
N TYR A 411 -9.64 19.52 27.16
CA TYR A 411 -8.63 18.66 26.53
C TYR A 411 -9.24 17.69 25.53
N CYS A 412 -10.39 17.09 25.85
CA CYS A 412 -11.13 16.24 24.91
C CYS A 412 -11.56 17.02 23.66
N GLU A 413 -12.06 18.24 23.82
CA GLU A 413 -12.51 19.09 22.69
C GLU A 413 -11.35 19.50 21.77
N GLN A 414 -10.21 19.89 22.34
CA GLN A 414 -8.98 20.22 21.59
C GLN A 414 -8.49 19.03 20.75
N LEU A 415 -8.51 17.83 21.33
CA LEU A 415 -8.14 16.60 20.63
C LEU A 415 -9.17 16.22 19.56
N ALA A 416 -10.47 16.38 19.82
CA ALA A 416 -11.50 16.15 18.81
C ALA A 416 -11.32 17.06 17.60
N SER A 417 -10.98 18.33 17.81
CA SER A 417 -10.67 19.28 16.75
C SER A 417 -9.45 18.86 15.91
N ALA A 418 -8.37 18.41 16.56
CA ALA A 418 -7.20 17.85 15.87
C ALA A 418 -7.55 16.61 15.03
N LEU A 419 -8.40 15.73 15.55
CA LEU A 419 -8.79 14.50 14.87
C LEU A 419 -9.79 14.75 13.73
N ALA A 420 -10.68 15.74 13.86
CA ALA A 420 -11.52 16.22 12.76
C ALA A 420 -10.66 16.80 11.62
N TYR A 421 -9.58 17.50 11.96
CA TYR A 421 -8.60 17.97 10.98
C TYR A 421 -7.94 16.80 10.23
N LEU A 422 -7.43 15.78 10.95
CA LEU A 422 -6.84 14.59 10.31
C LEU A 422 -7.84 13.83 9.42
N GLU A 423 -9.08 13.66 9.89
CA GLU A 423 -10.18 13.06 9.12
C GLU A 423 -10.42 13.82 7.80
N SER A 424 -10.45 15.16 7.86
CA SER A 424 -10.62 16.01 6.66
C SER A 424 -9.47 15.85 5.66
N LYS A 425 -8.26 15.57 6.14
CA LYS A 425 -7.05 15.31 5.35
C LYS A 425 -6.92 13.85 4.91
N LYS A 426 -7.87 12.98 5.28
CA LYS A 426 -7.87 11.54 5.00
C LYS A 426 -6.69 10.80 5.62
N PHE A 427 -6.30 11.18 6.83
CA PHE A 427 -5.31 10.45 7.61
C PHE A 427 -5.96 9.64 8.73
N VAL A 428 -5.41 8.46 8.97
CA VAL A 428 -5.70 7.65 10.16
C VAL A 428 -4.48 7.64 11.06
N HIS A 429 -4.67 7.93 12.35
CA HIS A 429 -3.59 8.02 13.33
C HIS A 429 -3.18 6.65 13.86
N ARG A 430 -4.15 5.75 14.09
CA ARG A 430 -3.95 4.35 14.51
C ARG A 430 -3.39 4.10 15.91
N ASP A 431 -3.03 5.16 16.65
CA ASP A 431 -2.54 5.03 18.03
C ASP A 431 -2.93 6.21 18.92
N ILE A 432 -4.22 6.53 18.96
CA ILE A 432 -4.74 7.61 19.81
C ILE A 432 -4.84 7.12 21.25
N ALA A 433 -4.05 7.71 22.14
CA ALA A 433 -4.02 7.41 23.56
C ALA A 433 -3.39 8.57 24.35
N ALA A 434 -3.65 8.65 25.65
CA ALA A 434 -3.11 9.73 26.49
C ALA A 434 -1.56 9.76 26.56
N ARG A 435 -0.89 8.65 26.23
CA ARG A 435 0.58 8.58 26.10
C ARG A 435 1.13 9.27 24.84
N ASN A 436 0.29 9.46 23.82
CA ASN A 436 0.63 10.10 22.55
C ASN A 436 0.02 11.52 22.47
N VAL A 437 -0.36 12.08 23.63
CA VAL A 437 -0.80 13.46 23.77
C VAL A 437 0.20 14.19 24.65
N LEU A 438 0.65 15.36 24.21
CA LEU A 438 1.59 16.19 24.92
C LEU A 438 0.91 17.46 25.44
N VAL A 439 1.38 17.94 26.59
CA VAL A 439 0.86 19.14 27.25
C VAL A 439 1.82 20.30 26.98
N SER A 440 1.37 21.25 26.18
CA SER A 440 2.16 22.45 25.86
C SER A 440 2.18 23.42 27.05
N ASN A 441 1.00 23.64 27.64
CA ASN A 441 0.75 24.39 28.86
C ASN A 441 -0.56 23.92 29.50
N HIS A 442 -0.91 24.45 30.68
CA HIS A 442 -2.11 24.04 31.44
C HIS A 442 -3.43 24.12 30.63
N GLU A 443 -3.50 24.98 29.63
CA GLU A 443 -4.71 25.20 28.82
C GLU A 443 -4.64 24.55 27.43
N CYS A 444 -3.53 23.87 27.08
CA CYS A 444 -3.29 23.41 25.71
C CYS A 444 -2.63 22.03 25.66
N VAL A 445 -3.36 21.07 25.08
CA VAL A 445 -2.85 19.76 24.68
C VAL A 445 -2.66 19.65 23.17
N LYS A 446 -1.74 18.77 22.77
CA LYS A 446 -1.40 18.51 21.36
C LYS A 446 -1.26 17.03 21.09
N LEU A 447 -1.86 16.55 20.02
CA LEU A 447 -1.71 15.20 19.50
C LEU A 447 -0.32 15.01 18.89
N ALA A 448 0.33 13.89 19.19
CA ALA A 448 1.70 13.58 18.81
C ALA A 448 1.84 12.12 18.36
N ASP A 449 3.05 11.76 17.89
CA ASP A 449 3.46 10.42 17.45
C ASP A 449 2.73 9.90 16.20
N PHE A 450 3.22 10.32 15.04
CA PHE A 450 2.64 10.00 13.74
C PHE A 450 3.32 8.80 13.05
N GLY A 451 4.20 8.06 13.74
CA GLY A 451 4.96 6.95 13.13
C GLY A 451 4.09 5.81 12.58
N LEU A 452 2.89 5.61 13.15
CA LEU A 452 1.91 4.65 12.64
C LEU A 452 0.86 5.28 11.71
N SER A 453 0.87 6.60 11.55
CA SER A 453 -0.15 7.29 10.76
C SER A 453 -0.04 6.96 9.28
N ARG A 454 -1.18 6.85 8.59
CA ARG A 454 -1.23 6.53 7.17
C ARG A 454 -2.29 7.36 6.46
N ARG A 455 -1.98 7.78 5.23
CA ARG A 455 -2.93 8.44 4.34
C ARG A 455 -3.83 7.38 3.70
N LEU A 456 -5.14 7.61 3.74
CA LEU A 456 -6.11 6.82 2.99
C LEU A 456 -6.16 7.32 1.55
N THR A 457 -6.10 6.41 0.58
CA THR A 457 -6.22 6.76 -0.84
C THR A 457 -7.68 6.86 -1.24
N LEU A 458 -7.97 7.45 -2.40
CA LEU A 458 -9.34 7.49 -2.94
C LEU A 458 -9.87 6.09 -3.27
N GLU A 459 -8.95 5.17 -3.59
CA GLU A 459 -9.25 3.78 -3.94
C GLU A 459 -9.46 2.92 -2.68
N ASN A 460 -8.75 3.21 -1.58
CA ASN A 460 -8.83 2.47 -0.33
C ASN A 460 -9.35 3.34 0.82
N SER A 461 -10.60 3.12 1.21
CA SER A 461 -11.26 3.79 2.35
C SER A 461 -10.74 3.36 3.74
N TYR A 462 -9.77 2.44 3.77
CA TYR A 462 -9.16 1.88 4.97
C TYR A 462 -7.68 1.54 4.75
N TYR A 463 -6.94 1.44 5.84
CA TYR A 463 -5.58 0.93 5.85
C TYR A 463 -5.53 -0.46 6.49
N LYS A 464 -4.88 -1.42 5.84
CA LYS A 464 -4.66 -2.78 6.37
C LYS A 464 -3.22 -2.90 6.86
N ALA A 465 -3.05 -3.02 8.17
CA ALA A 465 -1.70 -3.09 8.75
C ALA A 465 -1.06 -4.48 8.57
N SER A 466 0.25 -4.49 8.32
CA SER A 466 1.08 -5.69 8.38
C SER A 466 1.34 -6.15 9.83
N LYS A 467 2.07 -7.26 10.00
CA LYS A 467 2.39 -7.85 11.32
C LYS A 467 3.10 -6.83 12.24
N GLY A 468 2.82 -6.88 13.55
CA GLY A 468 3.42 -5.97 14.54
C GLY A 468 2.75 -6.04 15.93
N LYS A 469 3.42 -5.51 16.96
CA LYS A 469 2.85 -5.35 18.31
C LYS A 469 1.74 -4.30 18.27
N LEU A 470 0.58 -4.63 18.85
CA LEU A 470 -0.62 -3.81 18.78
C LEU A 470 -1.04 -3.30 20.16
N PRO A 471 -1.53 -2.05 20.30
CA PRO A 471 -2.06 -1.51 21.55
C PRO A 471 -3.50 -1.98 21.80
N ILE A 472 -3.70 -3.30 21.95
CA ILE A 472 -5.01 -3.99 21.95
C ILE A 472 -6.09 -3.28 22.80
N ARG A 473 -5.75 -2.76 23.98
CA ARG A 473 -6.70 -2.13 24.91
C ARG A 473 -7.33 -0.83 24.43
N TRP A 474 -6.71 -0.18 23.44
CA TRP A 474 -7.21 1.05 22.82
C TRP A 474 -7.93 0.76 21.50
N MET A 475 -7.64 -0.37 20.87
CA MET A 475 -8.06 -0.63 19.49
C MET A 475 -9.54 -0.95 19.37
N ALA A 476 -10.09 -0.56 18.22
CA ALA A 476 -11.43 -0.94 17.81
C ALA A 476 -11.50 -2.45 17.47
N PRO A 477 -12.65 -3.12 17.65
CA PRO A 477 -12.79 -4.55 17.37
C PRO A 477 -12.39 -4.95 15.95
N GLU A 478 -12.77 -4.16 14.94
CA GLU A 478 -12.42 -4.42 13.54
C GLU A 478 -10.91 -4.29 13.28
N SER A 479 -10.21 -3.44 14.04
CA SER A 479 -8.76 -3.28 13.94
C SER A 479 -8.03 -4.45 14.61
N ILE A 480 -8.60 -5.03 15.66
CA ILE A 480 -8.05 -6.24 16.31
C ILE A 480 -8.28 -7.45 15.40
N ASN A 481 -9.53 -7.68 15.01
CA ASN A 481 -9.94 -8.89 14.27
C ASN A 481 -9.40 -8.93 12.84
N PHE A 482 -9.39 -7.79 12.14
CA PHE A 482 -9.11 -7.73 10.70
C PHE A 482 -7.92 -6.86 10.31
N ARG A 483 -7.21 -6.27 11.30
CA ARG A 483 -6.12 -5.30 11.08
C ARG A 483 -6.55 -4.09 10.24
N ARG A 484 -7.84 -3.77 10.24
CA ARG A 484 -8.44 -2.68 9.47
C ARG A 484 -8.48 -1.39 10.30
N PHE A 485 -7.90 -0.33 9.74
CA PHE A 485 -7.85 0.99 10.36
C PHE A 485 -8.56 2.02 9.47
N THR A 486 -9.44 2.81 10.08
CA THR A 486 -10.23 3.88 9.46
C THR A 486 -10.35 5.06 10.42
N HIS A 487 -10.89 6.19 9.95
CA HIS A 487 -11.25 7.29 10.86
C HIS A 487 -12.25 6.84 11.95
N LEU A 488 -13.11 5.85 11.67
CA LEU A 488 -14.06 5.30 12.65
C LEU A 488 -13.39 4.40 13.70
N SER A 489 -12.28 3.74 13.36
CA SER A 489 -11.47 3.05 14.38
C SER A 489 -10.72 4.05 15.26
N ASP A 490 -10.32 5.19 14.71
CA ASP A 490 -9.74 6.30 15.48
C ASP A 490 -10.77 6.92 16.43
N VAL A 491 -12.06 7.01 16.03
CA VAL A 491 -13.16 7.43 16.93
C VAL A 491 -13.27 6.53 18.16
N TRP A 492 -13.13 5.22 18.00
CA TRP A 492 -13.13 4.28 19.12
C TRP A 492 -11.95 4.55 20.07
N MET A 493 -10.74 4.68 19.51
CA MET A 493 -9.52 4.97 20.28
C MET A 493 -9.62 6.32 21.01
N PHE A 494 -10.22 7.33 20.37
CA PHE A 494 -10.47 8.63 20.98
C PHE A 494 -11.38 8.53 22.20
N ALA A 495 -12.45 7.74 22.16
CA ALA A 495 -13.29 7.54 23.35
C ALA A 495 -12.55 6.81 24.48
N VAL A 496 -11.64 5.87 24.17
CA VAL A 496 -10.73 5.30 25.18
C VAL A 496 -9.82 6.39 25.77
N CYS A 497 -9.28 7.29 24.93
CA CYS A 497 -8.46 8.42 25.39
C CYS A 497 -9.27 9.40 26.26
N MET A 498 -10.52 9.71 25.92
CA MET A 498 -11.41 10.50 26.78
C MET A 498 -11.59 9.85 28.15
N TRP A 499 -11.76 8.53 28.18
CA TRP A 499 -11.84 7.77 29.42
C TRP A 499 -10.54 7.84 30.23
N GLU A 500 -9.37 7.74 29.59
CA GLU A 500 -8.07 7.92 30.25
C GLU A 500 -7.94 9.33 30.87
N ILE A 501 -8.35 10.37 30.14
CA ILE A 501 -8.33 11.76 30.62
C ILE A 501 -9.22 11.91 31.86
N LEU A 502 -10.47 11.45 31.79
CA LEU A 502 -11.45 11.61 32.87
C LEU A 502 -11.19 10.71 34.09
N THR A 503 -10.39 9.66 33.92
CA THR A 503 -9.95 8.80 35.02
C THR A 503 -8.57 9.18 35.58
N MET A 504 -7.99 10.29 35.12
CA MET A 504 -6.68 10.79 35.56
C MET A 504 -5.56 9.78 35.28
N GLY A 505 -5.53 9.25 34.06
CA GLY A 505 -4.46 8.42 33.51
C GLY A 505 -4.53 6.94 33.88
N LYS A 506 -5.71 6.42 34.31
CA LYS A 506 -5.87 4.98 34.55
C LYS A 506 -5.69 4.20 33.25
N LYS A 507 -5.13 3.00 33.36
CA LYS A 507 -4.93 2.12 32.20
C LYS A 507 -6.27 1.45 31.83
N PRO A 508 -6.71 1.47 30.56
CA PRO A 508 -7.95 0.81 30.15
C PRO A 508 -7.86 -0.71 30.36
N PHE A 509 -8.96 -1.30 30.84
CA PHE A 509 -9.10 -2.73 31.12
C PHE A 509 -7.99 -3.32 32.03
N GLN A 510 -7.38 -2.53 32.92
CA GLN A 510 -6.14 -2.90 33.64
C GLN A 510 -6.13 -4.30 34.28
N SER A 511 -7.27 -4.80 34.76
CA SER A 511 -7.43 -6.12 35.39
C SER A 511 -7.62 -7.29 34.42
N ILE A 512 -7.71 -7.03 33.11
CA ILE A 512 -8.01 -8.02 32.07
C ILE A 512 -6.73 -8.23 31.24
N PRO A 513 -6.24 -9.47 31.04
CA PRO A 513 -5.12 -9.77 30.13
C PRO A 513 -5.38 -9.28 28.70
N ASN A 514 -4.33 -8.93 27.94
CA ASN A 514 -4.50 -8.40 26.57
C ASN A 514 -5.25 -9.38 25.64
N ALA A 515 -5.01 -10.68 25.78
CA ALA A 515 -5.65 -11.71 24.97
C ALA A 515 -7.17 -11.76 25.18
N ASP A 516 -7.64 -11.44 26.39
CA ASP A 516 -9.05 -11.59 26.76
C ASP A 516 -9.86 -10.30 26.52
N VAL A 517 -9.20 -9.18 26.20
CA VAL A 517 -9.87 -7.88 26.02
C VAL A 517 -10.88 -7.92 24.88
N ILE A 518 -10.54 -8.57 23.76
CA ILE A 518 -11.43 -8.65 22.60
C ILE A 518 -12.72 -9.39 22.94
N ASP A 519 -12.64 -10.51 23.67
CA ASP A 519 -13.80 -11.30 24.08
C ASP A 519 -14.75 -10.48 24.96
N GLN A 520 -14.21 -9.67 25.88
CA GLN A 520 -15.01 -8.79 26.74
C GLN A 520 -15.75 -7.74 25.90
N ILE A 521 -15.05 -7.07 25.00
CA ILE A 521 -15.65 -6.08 24.10
C ILE A 521 -16.73 -6.71 23.23
N GLU A 522 -16.51 -7.94 22.77
CA GLU A 522 -17.42 -8.63 21.90
C GLU A 522 -18.70 -9.12 22.60
N ASN A 523 -18.59 -9.44 23.88
CA ASN A 523 -19.70 -9.70 24.80
C ASN A 523 -20.44 -8.42 25.24
N GLY A 524 -20.07 -7.27 24.70
CA GLY A 524 -20.74 -5.98 24.97
C GLY A 524 -20.21 -5.25 26.19
N ILE A 525 -19.18 -5.76 26.87
CA ILE A 525 -18.54 -5.03 27.97
C ILE A 525 -17.84 -3.79 27.42
N ARG A 526 -17.99 -2.68 28.13
CA ARG A 526 -17.33 -1.39 27.86
C ARG A 526 -16.64 -0.89 29.12
N LEU A 527 -15.77 0.11 28.96
CA LEU A 527 -15.13 0.76 30.10
C LEU A 527 -16.20 1.42 30.99
N PRO A 528 -16.08 1.34 32.32
CA PRO A 528 -17.11 1.85 33.23
C PRO A 528 -17.14 3.38 33.25
N LEU A 529 -18.19 3.95 33.84
CA LEU A 529 -18.28 5.38 34.11
C LEU A 529 -17.00 5.89 34.82
N PRO A 530 -16.27 6.89 34.27
CA PRO A 530 -14.97 7.33 34.81
C PRO A 530 -14.99 7.83 36.25
N SER A 531 -16.04 8.57 36.59
CA SER A 531 -16.25 9.25 37.87
C SER A 531 -17.73 9.49 38.08
N VAL A 532 -18.17 9.53 39.34
CA VAL A 532 -19.56 9.88 39.71
C VAL A 532 -19.91 11.30 39.23
N TYR A 533 -18.92 12.17 39.05
CA TYR A 533 -19.10 13.54 38.57
C TYR A 533 -19.04 13.66 37.03
N CYS A 534 -18.86 12.57 36.30
CA CYS A 534 -18.88 12.60 34.83
C CYS A 534 -20.30 12.90 34.33
N PRO A 535 -20.51 13.95 33.51
CA PRO A 535 -21.83 14.25 32.96
C PRO A 535 -22.36 13.08 32.14
N LYS A 536 -23.65 12.76 32.30
CA LYS A 536 -24.30 11.67 31.55
C LYS A 536 -24.13 11.84 30.04
N SER A 537 -24.30 13.06 29.53
CA SER A 537 -24.13 13.41 28.12
C SER A 537 -22.74 13.11 27.58
N LEU A 538 -21.70 13.25 28.41
CA LEU A 538 -20.31 12.96 28.06
C LEU A 538 -20.05 11.45 28.01
N TYR A 539 -20.59 10.69 28.96
CA TYR A 539 -20.48 9.23 28.94
C TYR A 539 -21.34 8.60 27.82
N ASP A 540 -22.52 9.15 27.54
CA ASP A 540 -23.35 8.75 26.40
C ASP A 540 -22.57 8.95 25.08
N LEU A 541 -21.85 10.08 24.93
CA LEU A 541 -20.97 10.31 23.78
C LEU A 541 -19.87 9.25 23.65
N MET A 542 -19.21 8.84 24.75
CA MET A 542 -18.24 7.76 24.71
C MET A 542 -18.88 6.43 24.29
N ASN A 543 -20.07 6.10 24.79
CA ASN A 543 -20.78 4.88 24.40
C ASN A 543 -21.16 4.88 22.91
N ASP A 544 -21.59 6.02 22.36
CA ASP A 544 -21.86 6.16 20.93
C ASP A 544 -20.59 5.86 20.09
N CYS A 545 -19.43 6.37 20.54
CA CYS A 545 -18.13 6.10 19.92
C CYS A 545 -17.67 4.64 20.07
N TRP A 546 -18.12 3.93 21.12
CA TRP A 546 -17.86 2.51 21.33
C TRP A 546 -18.94 1.58 20.75
N SER A 547 -19.75 2.07 19.82
CA SER A 547 -20.61 1.23 18.99
C SER A 547 -19.77 0.17 18.29
N TYR A 548 -20.18 -1.11 18.38
CA TYR A 548 -19.42 -2.21 17.77
C TYR A 548 -19.34 -2.02 16.25
N GLU A 549 -20.49 -1.73 15.63
CA GLU A 549 -20.62 -1.36 14.23
C GLU A 549 -19.90 -0.02 13.96
N PRO A 550 -18.83 0.02 13.14
CA PRO A 550 -18.07 1.24 12.89
C PRO A 550 -18.95 2.36 12.33
N THR A 551 -19.85 2.03 11.40
CA THR A 551 -20.72 3.01 10.72
C THR A 551 -21.76 3.64 11.64
N SER A 552 -22.00 3.06 12.82
CA SER A 552 -22.89 3.63 13.85
C SER A 552 -22.18 4.65 14.75
N ARG A 553 -20.85 4.76 14.67
CA ARG A 553 -20.08 5.73 15.45
C ARG A 553 -20.22 7.14 14.82
N PRO A 554 -20.26 8.21 15.62
CA PRO A 554 -20.23 9.57 15.08
C PRO A 554 -18.85 9.89 14.47
N ASN A 555 -18.81 10.75 13.45
CA ASN A 555 -17.55 11.32 12.94
C ASN A 555 -16.99 12.41 13.88
N PHE A 556 -15.74 12.83 13.66
CA PHE A 556 -15.09 13.75 14.60
C PHE A 556 -15.70 15.15 14.61
N ILE A 557 -16.23 15.63 13.49
CA ILE A 557 -16.97 16.91 13.42
C ILE A 557 -18.16 16.88 14.40
N ARG A 558 -18.97 15.82 14.37
CA ARG A 558 -20.12 15.68 15.26
C ARG A 558 -19.72 15.49 16.72
N ILE A 559 -18.58 14.83 16.97
CA ILE A 559 -18.02 14.66 18.32
C ILE A 559 -17.59 16.03 18.88
N GLU A 560 -16.87 16.84 18.10
CA GLU A 560 -16.42 18.18 18.47
C GLU A 560 -17.61 19.09 18.82
N GLU A 561 -18.65 19.10 17.98
CA GLU A 561 -19.89 19.86 18.23
C GLU A 561 -20.57 19.45 19.56
N ARG A 562 -20.65 18.14 19.84
CA ARG A 562 -21.23 17.63 21.08
C ARG A 562 -20.39 18.02 22.31
N LEU A 563 -19.06 17.94 22.22
CA LEU A 563 -18.18 18.37 23.30
C LEU A 563 -18.32 19.87 23.59
N LYS A 564 -18.43 20.71 22.55
CA LYS A 564 -18.70 22.15 22.70
C LYS A 564 -20.03 22.41 23.40
N SER A 565 -21.09 21.67 23.05
CA SER A 565 -22.38 21.77 23.74
C SER A 565 -22.27 21.38 25.21
N ILE A 566 -21.62 20.24 25.51
CA ILE A 566 -21.42 19.76 26.88
C ILE A 566 -20.64 20.79 27.70
N LEU A 567 -19.56 21.36 27.14
CA LEU A 567 -18.78 22.41 27.80
C LEU A 567 -19.63 23.64 28.15
N LYS A 568 -20.49 24.07 27.23
CA LYS A 568 -21.40 25.19 27.45
C LYS A 568 -22.37 24.89 28.60
N ASP A 569 -22.97 23.71 28.60
CA ASP A 569 -23.93 23.29 29.62
C ASP A 569 -23.26 23.18 31.01
N GLU A 570 -22.07 22.58 31.10
CA GLU A 570 -21.33 22.46 32.35
C GLU A 570 -20.88 23.82 32.91
N ARG A 571 -20.44 24.75 32.05
CA ARG A 571 -20.15 26.14 32.47
C ARG A 571 -21.38 26.83 33.04
N MET A 572 -22.55 26.64 32.42
CA MET A 572 -23.82 27.20 32.93
C MET A 572 -24.23 26.55 34.25
N ASN A 573 -24.08 25.23 34.39
CA ASN A 573 -24.38 24.52 35.63
C ASN A 573 -23.50 25.01 36.80
N ILE A 574 -22.22 25.28 36.55
CA ILE A 574 -21.32 25.87 37.56
C ILE A 574 -21.79 27.28 37.93
N ARG A 575 -22.10 28.12 36.93
CA ARG A 575 -22.59 29.48 37.17
C ARG A 575 -23.86 29.50 38.03
N LEU A 576 -24.84 28.66 37.71
CA LEU A 576 -26.09 28.55 38.47
C LEU A 576 -25.85 28.05 39.91
N LYS A 577 -24.88 27.16 40.13
CA LYS A 577 -24.51 26.71 41.48
C LYS A 577 -23.88 27.84 42.30
N VAL A 578 -23.07 28.70 41.68
CA VAL A 578 -22.44 29.86 42.34
C VAL A 578 -23.48 30.94 42.66
N GLU A 579 -24.40 31.23 41.74
CA GLU A 579 -25.46 32.24 41.93
C GLU A 579 -26.50 31.83 43.00
N ASN A 580 -26.68 30.54 43.26
CA ASN A 580 -27.60 30.03 44.29
C ASN A 580 -26.98 29.87 45.69
N ILE A 581 -25.73 30.33 45.91
CA ILE A 581 -25.12 30.36 47.25
C ILE A 581 -25.75 31.51 48.04
N PRO A 582 -26.48 31.25 49.15
CA PRO A 582 -27.16 32.32 49.89
C PRO A 582 -26.17 33.34 50.48
N LEU A 583 -26.37 34.62 50.16
CA LEU A 583 -25.72 35.76 50.82
C LEU A 583 -26.25 35.93 52.25
N THR A 584 -25.96 35.01 53.16
CA THR A 584 -26.17 35.21 54.61
C THR A 584 -25.00 34.64 55.40
N SER A 585 -23.92 35.42 55.47
CA SER A 585 -22.98 35.37 56.60
C SER A 585 -22.19 36.66 56.70
N SER A 586 -22.89 37.78 56.89
CA SER A 586 -22.29 38.91 57.60
C SER A 586 -22.60 38.79 59.09
N LEU A 587 -21.52 38.65 59.87
CA LEU A 587 -21.41 38.96 61.30
C LEU A 587 -22.07 38.00 62.31
N SER A 588 -21.37 36.92 62.67
CA SER A 588 -21.08 36.69 64.09
C SER A 588 -19.78 35.88 64.25
N SER A 589 -18.97 36.34 65.19
CA SER A 589 -17.66 35.81 65.56
C SER A 589 -17.73 34.36 66.04
N SER A 590 -17.10 33.43 65.33
CA SER A 590 -16.35 32.32 65.93
C SER A 590 -15.50 31.60 64.88
N SER A 591 -14.35 31.16 65.35
CA SER A 591 -13.19 30.64 64.62
C SER A 591 -13.43 29.24 64.04
N SER A 592 -13.74 29.15 62.74
CA SER A 592 -13.56 27.95 61.91
C SER A 592 -13.90 28.23 60.42
N SER A 593 -13.21 29.19 59.77
CA SER A 593 -13.55 29.63 58.41
C SER A 593 -12.37 29.69 57.43
N SER A 594 -11.40 28.79 57.55
CA SER A 594 -10.27 28.69 56.59
C SER A 594 -10.55 27.80 55.37
N SER A 595 -11.56 26.90 55.39
CA SER A 595 -11.86 26.02 54.25
C SER A 595 -12.84 26.65 53.24
N LEU A 596 -13.92 27.28 53.72
CA LEU A 596 -14.98 27.83 52.87
C LEU A 596 -14.53 29.05 52.04
N SER A 597 -13.64 29.86 52.60
CA SER A 597 -13.04 31.01 51.92
C SER A 597 -12.06 30.59 50.81
N SER A 598 -11.45 29.40 50.91
CA SER A 598 -10.60 28.82 49.87
C SER A 598 -11.40 28.27 48.68
N GLU A 599 -12.57 27.67 48.92
CA GLU A 599 -13.49 27.20 47.87
C GLU A 599 -14.11 28.37 47.09
N ILE A 600 -14.50 29.44 47.78
CA ILE A 600 -15.02 30.66 47.14
C ILE A 600 -13.94 31.36 46.29
N ALA A 601 -12.69 31.40 46.77
CA ALA A 601 -11.57 31.95 45.99
C ALA A 601 -11.20 31.09 44.76
N THR A 602 -11.45 29.78 44.83
CA THR A 602 -11.25 28.85 43.70
C THR A 602 -12.38 28.97 42.68
N LEU A 603 -13.64 29.13 43.13
CA LEU A 603 -14.80 29.37 42.26
C LEU A 603 -14.77 30.74 41.58
N ALA A 604 -14.28 31.78 42.26
CA ALA A 604 -14.12 33.12 41.68
C ALA A 604 -13.05 33.18 40.56
N LYS A 605 -12.06 32.27 40.57
CA LYS A 605 -11.07 32.12 39.49
C LYS A 605 -11.60 31.39 38.25
N LEU A 606 -12.74 30.70 38.36
CA LEU A 606 -13.36 29.93 37.27
C LEU A 606 -14.34 30.76 36.40
N LEU A 607 -14.51 32.05 36.68
CA LEU A 607 -15.28 32.98 35.85
C LEU A 607 -14.35 33.64 34.80
N PRO A 608 -14.57 33.45 33.49
CA PRO A 608 -13.77 34.12 32.48
C PRO A 608 -14.07 35.64 32.43
N THR A 609 -13.02 36.46 32.38
CA THR A 609 -13.13 37.86 31.96
C THR A 609 -13.38 37.92 30.46
N ASP A 610 -14.34 38.75 30.06
CA ASP A 610 -14.84 38.88 28.68
C ASP A 610 -13.75 39.08 27.61
N ASN A 611 -14.08 38.57 26.42
CA ASN A 611 -13.34 38.58 25.15
C ASN A 611 -12.31 39.72 24.96
N SER A 612 -11.03 39.34 24.91
CA SER A 612 -10.05 40.05 24.07
C SER A 612 -9.58 39.12 22.96
N VAL A 613 -9.73 39.59 21.72
CA VAL A 613 -9.27 38.93 20.50
C VAL A 613 -7.76 38.66 20.61
N PRO A 614 -7.27 37.44 20.33
CA PRO A 614 -5.83 37.20 20.30
C PRO A 614 -5.19 37.98 19.13
N PRO A 615 -4.00 38.58 19.30
CA PRO A 615 -3.35 39.29 18.21
C PRO A 615 -2.99 38.31 17.09
N LYS A 616 -3.26 38.71 15.83
CA LYS A 616 -2.86 37.96 14.64
C LYS A 616 -1.35 37.69 14.66
N PRO A 617 -0.87 36.48 14.28
CA PRO A 617 0.54 36.26 14.01
C PRO A 617 0.95 37.09 12.79
N VAL A 618 1.91 37.98 12.97
CA VAL A 618 2.59 38.66 11.86
C VAL A 618 3.61 37.69 11.28
N LEU A 619 3.29 37.10 10.12
CA LEU A 619 4.30 36.47 9.25
C LEU A 619 5.04 37.58 8.48
N PRO A 620 6.38 37.51 8.36
CA PRO A 620 7.13 38.41 7.50
C PRO A 620 6.85 38.06 6.03
N SER A 621 6.29 39.01 5.28
CA SER A 621 6.22 38.92 3.83
C SER A 621 7.63 39.06 3.24
N LYS A 622 8.08 38.00 2.55
CA LYS A 622 9.20 38.08 1.60
C LYS A 622 8.74 38.87 0.37
N ASN A 623 9.43 39.97 0.04
CA ASN A 623 9.76 40.34 -1.33
C ASN A 623 10.89 41.38 -1.36
N GLY A 624 12.09 40.89 -1.68
CA GLY A 624 13.04 41.44 -2.67
C GLY A 624 13.35 42.94 -2.69
N LEU A 625 14.56 43.24 -2.22
CA LEU A 625 15.41 44.35 -2.67
C LEU A 625 15.53 44.39 -4.20
N VAL A 626 15.56 45.60 -4.79
CA VAL A 626 16.73 46.21 -5.48
C VAL A 626 16.38 47.66 -5.85
N GLY A 627 17.29 48.61 -5.62
CA GLY A 627 17.39 49.81 -6.47
C GLY A 627 17.53 51.15 -5.73
N SER A 628 18.75 51.50 -5.39
CA SER A 628 19.18 52.81 -4.88
C SER A 628 18.94 53.96 -5.87
N ARG A 629 18.37 55.10 -5.43
CA ARG A 629 18.92 56.48 -5.59
C ARG A 629 17.89 57.59 -5.32
N LEU A 630 18.34 58.53 -4.47
CA LEU A 630 18.16 59.99 -4.54
C LEU A 630 16.77 60.62 -4.37
N GLN A 631 16.62 61.24 -3.19
CA GLN A 631 16.31 62.67 -2.95
C GLN A 631 15.05 63.34 -3.56
N LEU A 632 14.39 64.04 -2.63
CA LEU A 632 13.71 65.35 -2.74
C LEU A 632 12.21 65.37 -3.08
N ASN A 633 11.47 65.71 -2.01
CA ASN A 633 10.53 66.81 -1.88
C ASN A 633 9.33 66.98 -2.83
N ASN A 634 8.20 67.15 -2.14
CA ASN A 634 7.15 68.13 -2.33
C ASN A 634 5.99 67.84 -3.30
N ASN A 635 4.83 67.73 -2.63
CA ASN A 635 3.63 68.53 -2.84
C ASN A 635 2.69 68.21 -4.01
N ARG A 636 1.49 67.86 -3.54
CA ARG A 636 0.20 68.52 -3.81
C ARG A 636 -0.64 68.08 -5.01
N LEU A 637 -1.87 67.75 -4.59
CA LEU A 637 -3.18 68.04 -5.17
C LEU A 637 -3.55 67.28 -6.45
N MET A 638 -4.63 66.48 -6.35
CA MET A 638 -6.00 66.85 -6.76
C MET A 638 -6.06 66.98 -8.29
N THR A 639 -6.94 66.30 -9.01
CA THR A 639 -8.39 66.30 -8.84
C THR A 639 -8.97 65.34 -9.87
N GLU A 640 -10.07 64.68 -9.47
CA GLU A 640 -11.32 64.53 -10.23
C GLU A 640 -11.34 63.70 -11.52
N LYS A 641 -12.17 62.64 -11.51
CA LYS A 641 -13.51 62.54 -12.14
C LYS A 641 -13.35 62.21 -13.64
N SER A 642 -14.12 61.33 -14.25
CA SER A 642 -15.49 60.89 -13.98
C SER A 642 -15.84 59.90 -15.09
N GLN A 643 -16.78 59.00 -14.78
CA GLN A 643 -17.85 58.55 -15.69
C GLN A 643 -17.44 57.74 -16.94
N SER A 644 -18.21 56.79 -17.45
CA SER A 644 -19.46 56.17 -17.04
C SER A 644 -19.75 55.03 -18.03
N SER A 645 -20.36 53.96 -17.49
CA SER A 645 -21.52 53.26 -18.05
C SER A 645 -21.51 52.58 -19.44
N HIS A 646 -22.07 51.36 -19.40
CA HIS A 646 -22.93 50.68 -20.40
C HIS A 646 -22.30 49.69 -21.41
N HIS A 647 -22.39 48.40 -21.03
CA HIS A 647 -23.06 47.26 -21.72
C HIS A 647 -23.92 47.55 -22.98
N PRO A 648 -24.33 46.55 -23.82
CA PRO A 648 -24.04 45.09 -23.81
C PRO A 648 -23.88 44.42 -25.22
N GLN A 649 -23.65 43.10 -25.19
CA GLN A 649 -24.05 42.01 -26.11
C GLN A 649 -23.75 42.00 -27.65
N ASN A 650 -23.22 40.83 -28.04
CA ASN A 650 -23.59 39.93 -29.16
C ASN A 650 -22.68 39.78 -30.40
N CYS A 651 -22.35 38.49 -30.60
CA CYS A 651 -22.26 37.70 -31.84
C CYS A 651 -21.04 37.77 -32.77
N ILE A 652 -20.31 36.64 -32.81
CA ILE A 652 -20.10 35.75 -33.98
C ILE A 652 -19.62 36.43 -35.27
N ASP A 653 -18.36 36.22 -35.69
CA ASP A 653 -17.97 35.23 -36.72
C ASP A 653 -16.54 35.42 -37.30
N THR A 654 -16.01 34.31 -37.83
CA THR A 654 -15.04 34.19 -38.95
C THR A 654 -13.53 34.49 -38.77
N GLU A 655 -12.78 33.38 -38.79
CA GLU A 655 -11.72 32.98 -39.72
C GLU A 655 -10.44 33.84 -39.98
N GLN A 656 -9.33 33.13 -39.73
CA GLN A 656 -8.08 33.05 -40.51
C GLN A 656 -7.17 34.29 -40.63
N LYS A 657 -5.99 34.19 -39.98
CA LYS A 657 -4.70 34.27 -40.69
C LYS A 657 -3.56 33.70 -39.84
N PHE A 658 -3.00 32.59 -40.30
CA PHE A 658 -1.68 32.10 -39.89
C PHE A 658 -0.61 33.08 -40.38
N SER A 659 0.24 33.55 -39.47
CA SER A 659 1.55 34.11 -39.79
C SER A 659 2.58 33.34 -38.98
N SER A 660 3.44 32.65 -39.71
CA SER A 660 4.61 31.90 -39.27
C SER A 660 5.55 32.73 -38.40
N LYS A 661 5.94 32.18 -37.25
CA LYS A 661 7.26 32.36 -36.65
C LYS A 661 7.63 31.13 -35.84
N SER A 662 8.76 30.55 -36.24
CA SER A 662 9.48 29.48 -35.56
C SER A 662 9.78 29.88 -34.11
N SER A 663 9.25 29.11 -33.16
CA SER A 663 9.75 29.07 -31.78
C SER A 663 9.57 27.65 -31.26
N THR A 664 10.70 27.02 -30.95
CA THR A 664 10.82 25.79 -30.17
C THR A 664 9.91 25.84 -28.94
N TYR A 665 8.95 24.92 -28.84
CA TYR A 665 8.14 24.70 -27.65
C TYR A 665 8.62 23.40 -26.98
N SER A 666 9.18 23.50 -25.78
CA SER A 666 9.18 22.38 -24.84
C SER A 666 7.76 22.20 -24.33
N ILE A 667 7.26 20.98 -24.34
CA ILE A 667 6.02 20.63 -23.66
C ILE A 667 6.36 20.66 -22.16
N ASP A 668 5.81 21.63 -21.44
CA ASP A 668 5.87 21.68 -19.98
C ASP A 668 4.86 20.67 -19.42
N ASP A 669 5.33 19.49 -19.01
CA ASP A 669 4.54 18.36 -18.51
C ASP A 669 3.59 18.73 -17.35
N LYS A 670 3.88 19.83 -16.63
CA LYS A 670 3.09 20.31 -15.49
C LYS A 670 1.76 20.95 -15.88
N GLU A 671 1.68 21.68 -17.00
CA GLU A 671 0.42 22.34 -17.39
C GLU A 671 -0.60 21.33 -17.98
N PHE A 672 -0.09 20.21 -18.51
CA PHE A 672 -0.86 19.10 -19.09
C PHE A 672 -1.56 18.26 -18.01
N GLN A 673 -0.91 18.02 -16.87
CA GLN A 673 -1.52 17.30 -15.75
C GLN A 673 -2.52 18.17 -14.97
N ASP A 674 -2.26 19.47 -14.81
CA ASP A 674 -3.05 20.31 -13.91
C ASP A 674 -4.46 20.63 -14.43
N LYS A 675 -4.66 20.70 -15.75
CA LYS A 675 -5.98 20.96 -16.35
C LYS A 675 -6.90 19.76 -16.30
N ASN A 676 -6.40 18.54 -16.54
CA ASN A 676 -7.20 17.31 -16.45
C ASN A 676 -7.53 16.95 -14.99
N THR A 677 -6.61 17.20 -14.06
CA THR A 677 -6.81 16.93 -12.62
C THR A 677 -7.84 17.87 -11.97
N LYS A 678 -8.04 19.07 -12.54
CA LYS A 678 -9.08 20.01 -12.07
C LYS A 678 -10.49 19.69 -12.57
N LEU A 679 -10.65 19.10 -13.76
CA LEU A 679 -11.96 18.69 -14.29
C LEU A 679 -12.52 17.41 -13.64
N LEU A 680 -11.65 16.58 -13.05
CA LEU A 680 -12.01 15.39 -12.27
C LEU A 680 -12.47 15.71 -10.82
N LYS A 681 -12.53 16.98 -10.44
CA LYS A 681 -12.98 17.45 -9.12
C LYS A 681 -14.29 18.24 -9.24
N SER A 682 -15.40 17.56 -9.51
CA SER A 682 -16.72 18.07 -9.12
C SER A 682 -17.46 17.02 -8.32
N ASN A 683 -17.86 17.45 -7.15
CA ASN A 683 -18.22 16.68 -5.97
C ASN A 683 -19.55 15.93 -6.07
N ASP A 684 -19.66 14.98 -5.15
CA ASP A 684 -20.85 14.26 -4.70
C ASP A 684 -21.16 13.02 -5.54
N GLY A 685 -21.13 11.85 -4.90
CA GLY A 685 -21.37 10.52 -5.46
C GLY A 685 -22.78 10.29 -6.02
N LYS A 686 -23.19 11.12 -6.98
CA LYS A 686 -24.21 10.82 -7.99
C LYS A 686 -23.50 10.28 -9.23
N ALA A 687 -24.17 9.40 -9.96
CA ALA A 687 -23.72 8.94 -11.27
C ALA A 687 -23.18 10.13 -12.08
N ILE A 688 -21.96 10.00 -12.63
CA ILE A 688 -21.35 10.98 -13.53
C ILE A 688 -22.43 11.35 -14.56
N SER A 689 -22.86 12.61 -14.62
CA SER A 689 -23.87 12.99 -15.60
C SER A 689 -23.33 12.64 -16.99
N SER A 690 -24.19 12.15 -17.89
CA SER A 690 -23.80 11.84 -19.27
C SER A 690 -23.02 12.99 -19.90
N SER A 691 -23.34 14.24 -19.55
CA SER A 691 -22.60 15.44 -19.98
C SER A 691 -21.18 15.59 -19.42
N LEU A 692 -20.89 15.19 -18.17
CA LEU A 692 -19.55 15.29 -17.57
C LEU A 692 -18.63 14.17 -18.11
N LEU A 693 -19.18 12.97 -18.31
CA LEU A 693 -18.48 11.87 -18.97
C LEU A 693 -18.16 12.22 -20.43
N MET A 694 -19.13 12.83 -21.13
CA MET A 694 -18.94 13.32 -22.51
C MET A 694 -17.86 14.40 -22.60
N ASN A 695 -17.79 15.32 -21.65
CA ASN A 695 -16.72 16.34 -21.61
C ASN A 695 -15.35 15.72 -21.34
N LEU A 696 -15.27 14.69 -20.50
CA LEU A 696 -14.03 13.98 -20.21
C LEU A 696 -13.55 13.17 -21.43
N LEU A 697 -14.46 12.45 -22.08
CA LEU A 697 -14.19 11.70 -23.31
C LEU A 697 -13.80 12.64 -24.46
N HIS A 698 -14.48 13.78 -24.62
CA HIS A 698 -14.14 14.80 -25.62
C HIS A 698 -12.79 15.49 -25.35
N SER A 699 -12.40 15.65 -24.08
CA SER A 699 -11.08 16.16 -23.70
C SER A 699 -9.97 15.16 -24.05
N GLN A 700 -10.16 13.87 -23.68
CA GLN A 700 -9.18 12.83 -23.99
C GLN A 700 -9.06 12.57 -25.49
N ALA A 701 -10.16 12.64 -26.23
CA ALA A 701 -10.19 12.64 -27.68
C ALA A 701 -9.37 13.76 -28.31
N LYS A 702 -9.51 14.99 -27.81
CA LYS A 702 -8.71 16.14 -28.28
C LYS A 702 -7.23 15.97 -27.97
N ASN A 703 -6.88 15.35 -26.84
CA ASN A 703 -5.49 15.04 -26.49
C ASN A 703 -4.90 13.97 -27.41
N ILE A 704 -5.67 12.93 -27.75
CA ILE A 704 -5.28 11.90 -28.74
C ILE A 704 -5.11 12.53 -30.12
N LEU A 705 -6.06 13.36 -30.56
CA LEU A 705 -6.00 14.07 -31.83
C LEU A 705 -4.80 15.04 -31.87
N SER A 706 -4.52 15.73 -30.75
CA SER A 706 -3.38 16.64 -30.66
C SER A 706 -2.05 15.89 -30.66
N ALA A 707 -1.96 14.73 -30.00
CA ALA A 707 -0.77 13.88 -30.04
C ALA A 707 -0.53 13.38 -31.47
N VAL A 708 -1.58 12.95 -32.17
CA VAL A 708 -1.51 12.53 -33.59
C VAL A 708 -1.12 13.70 -34.51
N LEU A 709 -1.63 14.91 -34.28
CA LEU A 709 -1.28 16.11 -35.06
C LEU A 709 0.16 16.60 -34.83
N VAL A 710 0.75 16.29 -33.68
CA VAL A 710 2.19 16.54 -33.43
C VAL A 710 3.06 15.56 -34.24
N LEU A 711 2.57 14.36 -34.54
CA LEU A 711 3.28 13.36 -35.36
C LEU A 711 3.28 13.68 -36.86
N THR A 712 2.37 14.52 -37.34
CA THR A 712 2.16 14.78 -38.77
C THR A 712 2.88 16.03 -39.28
N ARG A 713 3.55 16.80 -38.41
CA ARG A 713 4.44 17.91 -38.83
C ARG A 713 5.80 17.42 -39.30
N GLN A 714 5.79 16.63 -40.36
CA GLN A 714 6.84 16.67 -41.38
C GLN A 714 6.41 16.11 -42.75
N ASN A 715 5.14 15.73 -42.96
CA ASN A 715 4.62 15.41 -44.29
C ASN A 715 3.19 15.93 -44.41
N GLU A 716 2.90 16.70 -45.47
CA GLU A 716 1.59 17.29 -45.75
C GLU A 716 0.53 16.19 -45.91
N ILE A 717 -0.32 16.01 -44.89
CA ILE A 717 -1.55 15.23 -44.98
C ILE A 717 -2.65 16.18 -45.45
N ASP A 718 -3.12 15.97 -46.66
CA ASP A 718 -4.20 16.77 -47.24
C ASP A 718 -5.56 16.22 -46.75
N TYR A 719 -6.36 17.08 -46.13
CA TYR A 719 -7.53 16.70 -45.37
C TYR A 719 -8.79 17.04 -46.15
N ASN A 720 -9.19 16.19 -47.10
CA ASN A 720 -10.52 16.29 -47.70
C ASN A 720 -11.50 15.39 -46.96
N ASN A 721 -12.59 16.02 -46.52
CA ASN A 721 -13.63 15.41 -45.69
C ASN A 721 -14.13 14.09 -46.29
N GLU A 722 -14.22 13.10 -45.41
CA GLU A 722 -14.75 11.75 -45.61
C GLU A 722 -13.76 10.73 -46.21
N THR A 723 -13.14 9.97 -45.30
CA THR A 723 -12.66 8.57 -45.43
C THR A 723 -11.28 8.25 -46.04
N ASN A 724 -10.44 9.18 -46.48
CA ASN A 724 -9.10 8.80 -47.00
C ASN A 724 -7.92 9.60 -46.42
N LEU A 725 -7.24 9.03 -45.43
CA LEU A 725 -5.87 9.39 -45.07
C LEU A 725 -4.92 8.64 -46.02
N ARG A 726 -4.24 9.34 -46.94
CA ARG A 726 -3.15 8.79 -47.76
C ARG A 726 -1.89 9.64 -47.62
N TYR A 727 -0.73 8.97 -47.57
CA TYR A 727 0.58 9.60 -47.67
C TYR A 727 0.74 10.25 -49.04
N SER A 728 1.21 11.50 -49.06
CA SER A 728 1.64 12.17 -50.29
C SER A 728 3.08 11.82 -50.67
N ARG A 729 3.94 11.39 -49.72
CA ARG A 729 5.32 10.89 -49.95
C ARG A 729 5.82 9.93 -48.85
N PRO A 730 6.80 9.04 -49.15
CA PRO A 730 7.45 8.18 -48.15
C PRO A 730 8.18 9.01 -47.07
N LEU A 731 8.19 8.50 -45.84
CA LEU A 731 8.86 9.10 -44.68
C LEU A 731 10.37 9.25 -44.96
N SER A 732 10.89 10.47 -44.89
CA SER A 732 12.35 10.70 -44.94
C SER A 732 13.03 10.19 -43.67
N PRO A 733 14.27 9.69 -43.73
CA PRO A 733 14.92 9.05 -42.59
C PRO A 733 15.16 10.05 -41.44
N ILE A 734 14.43 9.86 -40.35
CA ILE A 734 14.58 10.59 -39.08
C ILE A 734 15.64 9.87 -38.23
N ASN A 735 16.45 10.57 -37.41
CA ASN A 735 17.47 9.91 -36.57
C ASN A 735 16.87 9.00 -35.48
N ASP A 736 17.63 7.99 -35.05
CA ASP A 736 17.22 6.95 -34.09
C ASP A 736 16.65 7.49 -32.77
N LYS A 737 17.10 8.66 -32.31
CA LYS A 737 16.59 9.29 -31.06
C LYS A 737 15.18 9.83 -31.21
N GLN A 738 14.89 10.47 -32.33
CA GLN A 738 13.56 11.00 -32.63
C GLN A 738 12.56 9.86 -32.92
N GLN A 739 13.03 8.77 -33.53
CA GLN A 739 12.24 7.55 -33.73
C GLN A 739 11.92 6.82 -32.41
N MET A 740 12.85 6.78 -31.47
CA MET A 740 12.61 6.21 -30.12
C MET A 740 11.60 7.04 -29.32
N GLN A 741 11.63 8.37 -29.47
CA GLN A 741 10.66 9.26 -28.82
C GLN A 741 9.25 9.07 -29.39
N LEU A 742 9.13 8.82 -30.70
CA LEU A 742 7.88 8.48 -31.36
C LEU A 742 7.24 7.22 -30.76
N VAL A 743 8.03 6.17 -30.56
CA VAL A 743 7.57 4.90 -29.94
C VAL A 743 7.10 5.12 -28.51
N LYS A 744 7.83 5.90 -27.71
CA LYS A 744 7.45 6.22 -26.33
C LYS A 744 6.12 6.99 -26.27
N ASN A 745 5.95 7.99 -27.13
CA ASN A 745 4.74 8.80 -27.16
C ASN A 745 3.52 7.97 -27.58
N ILE A 746 3.65 7.10 -28.59
CA ILE A 746 2.56 6.21 -29.01
C ILE A 746 2.19 5.21 -27.90
N ALA A 747 3.18 4.66 -27.19
CA ALA A 747 2.95 3.71 -26.10
C ALA A 747 2.18 4.36 -24.93
N VAL A 748 2.45 5.64 -24.62
CA VAL A 748 1.69 6.39 -23.59
C VAL A 748 0.25 6.60 -24.04
N VAL A 749 0.03 7.03 -25.28
CA VAL A 749 -1.32 7.28 -25.81
C VAL A 749 -2.16 6.00 -25.86
N VAL A 750 -1.57 4.88 -26.27
CA VAL A 750 -2.26 3.57 -26.30
C VAL A 750 -2.61 3.11 -24.88
N ARG A 751 -1.69 3.27 -23.92
CA ARG A 751 -1.93 2.93 -22.51
C ARG A 751 -3.10 3.73 -21.94
N ASP A 752 -3.09 5.05 -22.12
CA ASP A 752 -4.08 5.95 -21.54
C ASP A 752 -5.48 5.71 -22.15
N LEU A 753 -5.53 5.38 -23.45
CA LEU A 753 -6.77 5.03 -24.13
C LEU A 753 -7.35 3.70 -23.61
N LEU A 754 -6.51 2.66 -23.46
CA LEU A 754 -6.94 1.37 -22.91
C LEU A 754 -7.46 1.51 -21.47
N GLN A 755 -6.75 2.27 -20.64
CA GLN A 755 -7.19 2.56 -19.27
C GLN A 755 -8.51 3.35 -19.21
N THR A 756 -8.76 4.22 -20.19
CA THR A 756 -10.02 4.97 -20.28
C THR A 756 -11.18 4.07 -20.69
N ILE A 757 -10.95 3.14 -21.63
CA ILE A 757 -11.95 2.16 -22.07
C ILE A 757 -12.29 1.20 -20.92
N ASP A 758 -11.30 0.64 -20.23
CA ASP A 758 -11.50 -0.29 -19.09
C ASP A 758 -12.30 0.32 -17.93
N ARG A 759 -12.24 1.65 -17.78
CA ARG A 759 -12.98 2.39 -16.75
C ARG A 759 -14.41 2.75 -17.14
N ALA A 760 -14.86 2.42 -18.34
CA ALA A 760 -16.21 2.68 -18.85
C ALA A 760 -16.98 1.39 -19.23
N PRO A 761 -17.18 0.43 -18.29
CA PRO A 761 -17.71 -0.91 -18.60
C PRO A 761 -19.13 -0.93 -19.17
N ILE A 762 -19.91 0.15 -19.01
CA ILE A 762 -21.27 0.27 -19.57
C ILE A 762 -21.24 0.48 -21.09
N PHE A 763 -20.25 1.20 -21.63
CA PHE A 763 -20.15 1.48 -23.07
C PHE A 763 -19.55 0.31 -23.86
N ILE A 764 -18.70 -0.52 -23.22
CA ILE A 764 -18.15 -1.75 -23.81
C ILE A 764 -19.26 -2.73 -24.23
N LYS A 765 -20.41 -2.71 -23.54
CA LYS A 765 -21.54 -3.61 -23.84
C LYS A 765 -22.36 -3.21 -25.07
N GLU A 766 -22.22 -1.98 -25.56
CA GLU A 766 -22.98 -1.44 -26.70
C GLU A 766 -22.10 -1.02 -27.90
N MET A 767 -20.78 -0.95 -27.72
CA MET A 767 -19.83 -0.77 -28.82
C MET A 767 -19.84 -2.00 -29.73
N SER A 768 -19.71 -1.80 -31.05
CA SER A 768 -19.58 -2.93 -31.97
C SER A 768 -18.28 -3.69 -31.65
N GLU A 769 -18.38 -4.94 -31.20
CA GLU A 769 -17.21 -5.80 -30.88
C GLU A 769 -16.19 -5.83 -32.02
N GLN A 770 -16.64 -5.64 -33.27
CA GLN A 770 -15.79 -5.56 -34.46
C GLN A 770 -14.81 -4.38 -34.44
N ASN A 771 -15.23 -3.17 -34.07
CA ASN A 771 -14.35 -1.99 -34.10
C ASN A 771 -13.30 -2.05 -32.97
N TYR A 772 -13.69 -2.54 -31.79
CA TYR A 772 -12.76 -2.74 -30.67
C TYR A 772 -11.72 -3.81 -30.99
N ASN A 773 -12.15 -4.96 -31.53
CA ASN A 773 -11.24 -6.03 -31.92
C ASN A 773 -10.32 -5.60 -33.08
N HIS A 774 -10.82 -4.82 -34.04
CA HIS A 774 -10.01 -4.26 -35.11
C HIS A 774 -8.93 -3.30 -34.57
N PHE A 775 -9.29 -2.42 -33.64
CA PHE A 775 -8.36 -1.51 -32.98
C PHE A 775 -7.28 -2.23 -32.20
N SER A 776 -7.67 -3.23 -31.40
CA SER A 776 -6.74 -4.08 -30.64
C SER A 776 -5.74 -4.79 -31.57
N ASN A 777 -6.22 -5.33 -32.70
CA ASN A 777 -5.37 -5.98 -33.70
C ASN A 777 -4.40 -5.01 -34.39
N LEU A 778 -4.79 -3.76 -34.63
CA LEU A 778 -3.90 -2.74 -35.19
C LEU A 778 -2.80 -2.33 -34.21
N VAL A 779 -3.14 -2.16 -32.92
CA VAL A 779 -2.15 -1.90 -31.86
C VAL A 779 -1.13 -3.02 -31.77
N VAL A 780 -1.60 -4.27 -31.83
CA VAL A 780 -0.76 -5.46 -31.91
C VAL A 780 0.17 -5.44 -33.13
N SER A 781 -0.37 -5.10 -34.31
CA SER A 781 0.41 -5.06 -35.56
C SER A 781 1.49 -3.97 -35.53
N LEU A 782 1.21 -2.84 -34.89
CA LEU A 782 2.19 -1.79 -34.66
C LEU A 782 3.33 -2.26 -33.73
N ILE A 783 3.00 -2.97 -32.65
CA ILE A 783 4.00 -3.53 -31.72
C ILE A 783 4.91 -4.54 -32.44
N GLU A 784 4.36 -5.37 -33.34
CA GLU A 784 5.15 -6.27 -34.17
C GLU A 784 6.07 -5.54 -35.14
N ALA A 785 5.59 -4.48 -35.79
CA ALA A 785 6.40 -3.66 -36.68
C ALA A 785 7.54 -2.95 -35.91
N VAL A 786 7.29 -2.51 -34.67
CA VAL A 786 8.32 -1.97 -33.75
C VAL A 786 9.37 -3.04 -33.43
N ARG A 787 8.95 -4.26 -33.06
CA ARG A 787 9.87 -5.37 -32.75
C ARG A 787 10.75 -5.76 -33.93
N GLN A 788 10.18 -5.75 -35.13
CA GLN A 788 10.90 -6.08 -36.38
C GLN A 788 11.73 -4.92 -36.93
N ARG A 789 11.69 -3.74 -36.29
CA ARG A 789 12.30 -2.50 -36.80
C ARG A 789 11.86 -2.18 -38.24
N ASN A 790 10.61 -2.51 -38.58
CA ASN A 790 10.04 -2.31 -39.91
C ASN A 790 9.30 -0.96 -39.96
N TYR A 791 10.07 0.10 -40.14
CA TYR A 791 9.63 1.48 -39.93
C TYR A 791 8.54 1.96 -40.89
N ASP A 792 8.47 1.42 -42.11
CA ASP A 792 7.40 1.73 -43.07
C ASP A 792 6.04 1.18 -42.58
N LYS A 793 6.03 -0.08 -42.11
CA LYS A 793 4.83 -0.68 -41.49
C LYS A 793 4.43 0.00 -40.19
N MET A 794 5.40 0.51 -39.43
CA MET A 794 5.12 1.28 -38.21
C MET A 794 4.34 2.56 -38.52
N GLY A 795 4.73 3.28 -39.59
CA GLY A 795 4.01 4.46 -40.05
C GLY A 795 2.58 4.14 -40.49
N GLU A 796 2.42 3.09 -41.30
CA GLU A 796 1.12 2.61 -41.79
C GLU A 796 0.17 2.22 -40.66
N HIS A 797 0.63 1.39 -39.72
CA HIS A 797 -0.18 0.96 -38.59
C HIS A 797 -0.51 2.11 -37.63
N ALA A 798 0.38 3.08 -37.43
CA ALA A 798 0.08 4.26 -36.62
C ALA A 798 -1.07 5.10 -37.22
N VAL A 799 -1.10 5.23 -38.56
CA VAL A 799 -2.19 5.93 -39.26
C VAL A 799 -3.50 5.17 -39.16
N ASP A 800 -3.48 3.85 -39.29
CA ASP A 800 -4.68 3.02 -39.19
C ASP A 800 -5.23 2.98 -37.75
N ILE A 801 -4.37 2.97 -36.74
CA ILE A 801 -4.75 3.13 -35.33
C ILE A 801 -5.40 4.49 -35.12
N ALA A 802 -4.83 5.57 -35.65
CA ALA A 802 -5.42 6.90 -35.52
C ALA A 802 -6.80 6.99 -36.22
N ARG A 803 -6.94 6.39 -37.40
CA ARG A 803 -8.21 6.32 -38.13
C ARG A 803 -9.25 5.54 -37.33
N THR A 804 -8.87 4.41 -36.76
CA THR A 804 -9.77 3.52 -36.01
C THR A 804 -10.12 4.09 -34.64
N ALA A 805 -9.18 4.75 -33.94
CA ALA A 805 -9.46 5.48 -32.70
C ALA A 805 -10.49 6.59 -32.92
N LYS A 806 -10.42 7.29 -34.05
CA LYS A 806 -11.43 8.30 -34.43
C LYS A 806 -12.81 7.67 -34.64
N VAL A 807 -12.89 6.53 -35.33
CA VAL A 807 -14.16 5.81 -35.53
C VAL A 807 -14.74 5.33 -34.20
N LEU A 808 -13.91 4.73 -33.33
CA LEU A 808 -14.32 4.30 -31.99
C LEU A 808 -14.83 5.47 -31.15
N LEU A 809 -14.18 6.61 -31.25
CA LEU A 809 -14.62 7.82 -30.57
C LEU A 809 -15.96 8.33 -31.13
N ASP A 810 -16.14 8.34 -32.44
CA ASP A 810 -17.40 8.74 -33.08
C ASP A 810 -18.55 7.79 -32.69
N ASP A 811 -18.27 6.49 -32.52
CA ASP A 811 -19.24 5.50 -32.03
C ASP A 811 -19.59 5.74 -30.55
N ILE A 812 -18.60 6.02 -29.70
CA ILE A 812 -18.81 6.37 -28.29
C ILE A 812 -19.63 7.68 -28.18
N LEU A 813 -19.34 8.68 -29.02
CA LEU A 813 -20.09 9.93 -29.09
C LEU A 813 -21.53 9.78 -29.59
N LYS A 814 -21.84 8.74 -30.38
CA LYS A 814 -23.20 8.43 -30.82
C LYS A 814 -24.01 7.67 -29.77
N LEU A 815 -23.34 6.86 -28.96
CA LEU A 815 -23.97 6.06 -27.90
C LEU A 815 -24.29 6.89 -26.65
N ALA A 816 -23.51 7.95 -26.40
CA ALA A 816 -23.70 8.89 -25.29
C ALA A 816 -24.59 10.08 -25.67
#